data_AF-A0A225AWY2-F1
#
_entry.id   AF-A0A225AWY2-F1
#
_cell.length_a   1.000
_cell.length_b   1.000
_cell.length_c   1.000
_cell.angle_alpha   90.00
_cell.angle_beta   90.00
_cell.angle_gamma   90.00
#
_symmetry.space_group_name_H-M   'P 1'
#
loop_
_entity.id
_entity.type
_entity.pdbx_description
1 polymer ?
#
loop_
_entity_poly.entity_id
_entity_poly.type
_entity_poly.pdbx_seq_one_letter_code
_entity_poly.pdbx_strand_id
1 'polypeptide(L)'
;MQVPLLRLQCGVNSYDWGKVGQQSAAAKYAAVTAESDFTIEDAKPYAELWMGTHPSLPSKDLETQRTLLDLVQDNQALLGQEIFQRYGGKLPFLFKVLSISKALSIQAHPNKKLAEQLHTRDPRNYPDDNHKPEMAIAITPFEGLCGFRPLAEIVHFLNYVKPLRSLVGQQAAAQFEQIVKGSEESEDAATVNRNKDALKVIFTSLMESPQDKIEEAAKELVSEAENSPNSFAIDPRSETNPSGASELSEVVTRLNSQFPHDIGLFVLFFLNFVKLSPGEAMFLKADDIHAYISGDIIECMASSDNVVRAGFTPKFKDVSTLTTMLTYSYAPIDEQKMQPTEYPYVLLNTVAYTSGSSTTLYDPSEIEEFAVVKTDLKRNGAKATFDPIPGPSIVICTGGQGKVSMGPAKVEEVKEGYVFFVGADADPTDQLPLSLPELVNIHNAFHQGQYQDVIDFDTSSFSPENALPARILQLRARIALGQTAEVLADVEKEADTIPDLGAVKALAQQTAGDSEFALALSQKLAETHGENATVQTLVGTVLQAQGQTDDALALLSKHQGNLEAVALSVQIYLQTNRIDLALKEVSAAKRWAQDSLLVNIAESWVGLRVGGEKYQSAFYVYEELASNPNTAAPLSIVGQAIAELHLGRLPEAEAALSSAIQKYPEDVELIANTIVLNVLTGKDTTELTLRLESLQPSHALLTDLAEKSSFFDTAAAKYAPKVSS
;
A
#
# COMPACT_ATOMS: atom_id res chain seq x y z
N MET A 1 -23.99 0.82 20.49
CA MET A 1 -24.47 2.21 20.38
C MET A 1 -23.66 2.83 19.26
N GLN A 2 -24.29 3.03 18.10
CA GLN A 2 -23.62 3.30 16.83
C GLN A 2 -23.46 4.81 16.68
N VAL A 3 -22.23 5.33 16.87
CA VAL A 3 -21.69 6.39 16.02
C VAL A 3 -20.17 6.21 15.87
N PRO A 4 -19.72 5.36 14.95
CA PRO A 4 -18.30 5.18 14.69
C PRO A 4 -17.61 6.30 13.87
N LEU A 5 -18.30 7.41 13.54
CA LEU A 5 -17.77 8.57 12.80
C LEU A 5 -18.21 9.86 13.49
N LEU A 6 -17.27 10.64 14.04
CA LEU A 6 -17.54 11.89 14.75
C LEU A 6 -16.78 13.04 14.09
N ARG A 7 -17.45 14.16 13.80
CA ARG A 7 -16.74 15.37 13.35
C ARG A 7 -16.14 16.07 14.56
N LEU A 8 -14.86 16.37 14.52
CA LEU A 8 -14.13 16.96 15.63
C LEU A 8 -14.01 18.48 15.51
N GLN A 9 -14.16 19.14 16.64
CA GLN A 9 -13.63 20.47 16.90
C GLN A 9 -12.26 20.34 17.56
N CYS A 10 -11.23 20.82 16.86
CA CYS A 10 -9.84 20.69 17.28
C CYS A 10 -9.27 22.05 17.72
N GLY A 11 -8.42 22.04 18.74
CA GLY A 11 -7.81 23.26 19.27
C GLY A 11 -6.59 23.68 18.47
N VAL A 12 -6.31 25.00 18.45
CA VAL A 12 -5.12 25.58 17.82
C VAL A 12 -4.26 26.35 18.84
N ASN A 13 -2.96 26.11 18.82
CA ASN A 13 -1.96 26.81 19.63
C ASN A 13 -1.40 28.03 18.91
N SER A 14 -1.05 29.06 19.68
CA SER A 14 -0.46 30.31 19.18
C SER A 14 0.98 30.49 19.66
N TYR A 15 1.88 29.60 19.24
CA TYR A 15 3.31 29.76 19.50
C TYR A 15 3.92 30.80 18.56
N ASP A 16 4.98 31.48 19.03
CA ASP A 16 5.63 32.62 18.38
C ASP A 16 6.32 32.31 17.03
N TRP A 17 6.56 31.03 16.76
CA TRP A 17 7.12 30.52 15.51
C TRP A 17 6.06 30.25 14.44
N GLY A 18 4.77 30.25 14.79
CA GLY A 18 3.67 29.96 13.88
C GLY A 18 3.49 31.02 12.78
N LYS A 19 2.95 30.62 11.64
CA LYS A 19 2.51 31.57 10.60
C LYS A 19 1.40 32.48 11.14
N VAL A 20 1.34 33.72 10.63
CA VAL A 20 0.41 34.75 11.12
C VAL A 20 -0.94 34.72 10.41
N GLY A 21 -2.01 34.84 11.19
CA GLY A 21 -3.37 34.98 10.68
C GLY A 21 -3.75 33.94 9.63
N GLN A 22 -4.28 34.42 8.50
CA GLN A 22 -4.76 33.59 7.39
C GLN A 22 -3.67 32.80 6.65
N GLN A 23 -2.39 33.12 6.87
CA GLN A 23 -1.29 32.36 6.28
C GLN A 23 -1.09 31.00 6.97
N SER A 24 -1.66 30.81 8.17
CA SER A 24 -1.53 29.58 8.92
C SER A 24 -2.55 28.53 8.49
N ALA A 25 -2.06 27.38 8.02
CA ALA A 25 -2.92 26.21 7.76
C ALA A 25 -3.65 25.78 9.04
N ALA A 26 -2.95 25.77 10.18
CA ALA A 26 -3.54 25.44 11.48
C ALA A 26 -4.69 26.40 11.86
N ALA A 27 -4.54 27.71 11.63
CA ALA A 27 -5.61 28.69 11.88
C ALA A 27 -6.83 28.46 10.97
N LYS A 28 -6.60 28.30 9.66
CA LYS A 28 -7.66 28.05 8.67
C LYS A 28 -8.45 26.80 9.00
N TYR A 29 -7.76 25.71 9.35
CA TYR A 29 -8.40 24.44 9.66
C TYR A 29 -9.11 24.45 11.03
N ALA A 30 -8.60 25.19 12.01
CA ALA A 30 -9.32 25.38 13.27
C ALA A 30 -10.64 26.16 13.04
N ALA A 31 -10.60 27.20 12.21
CA ALA A 31 -11.73 28.11 12.01
C ALA A 31 -12.98 27.44 11.41
N VAL A 32 -12.83 26.34 10.67
CA VAL A 32 -13.96 25.70 9.97
C VAL A 32 -14.87 24.88 10.89
N THR A 33 -14.41 24.52 12.09
CA THR A 33 -15.22 23.83 13.11
C THR A 33 -15.23 24.57 14.46
N ALA A 34 -14.80 25.83 14.48
CA ALA A 34 -14.70 26.59 15.72
C ALA A 34 -16.06 27.05 16.28
N GLU A 35 -16.06 27.39 17.58
CA GLU A 35 -17.19 28.08 18.21
C GLU A 35 -17.48 29.43 17.53
N SER A 36 -18.71 29.94 17.66
CA SER A 36 -19.20 31.15 16.99
C SER A 36 -18.32 32.40 17.17
N ASP A 37 -17.47 32.40 18.20
CA ASP A 37 -16.70 33.56 18.63
C ASP A 37 -15.20 33.45 18.22
N PHE A 38 -14.79 32.35 17.59
CA PHE A 38 -13.42 32.22 17.08
C PHE A 38 -13.29 32.90 15.71
N THR A 39 -12.46 33.93 15.67
CA THR A 39 -12.04 34.59 14.44
C THR A 39 -10.52 34.60 14.33
N ILE A 40 -10.01 34.34 13.13
CA ILE A 40 -8.57 34.41 12.87
C ILE A 40 -8.10 35.86 12.99
N GLU A 41 -7.16 36.11 13.91
CA GLU A 41 -6.57 37.43 14.12
C GLU A 41 -5.35 37.61 13.20
N ASP A 42 -5.37 38.63 12.32
CA ASP A 42 -4.37 38.79 11.24
C ASP A 42 -2.92 38.85 11.72
N ALA A 43 -2.66 39.46 12.88
CA ALA A 43 -1.32 39.64 13.42
C ALA A 43 -0.88 38.53 14.39
N LYS A 44 -1.78 37.60 14.74
CA LYS A 44 -1.50 36.56 15.73
C LYS A 44 -0.87 35.35 15.06
N PRO A 45 0.20 34.77 15.63
CA PRO A 45 0.74 33.53 15.12
C PRO A 45 -0.13 32.35 15.54
N TYR A 46 -0.31 31.40 14.62
CA TYR A 46 -1.00 30.13 14.85
C TYR A 46 -0.10 29.01 14.35
N ALA A 47 0.28 28.14 15.27
CA ALA A 47 1.43 27.26 15.14
C ALA A 47 1.01 25.81 14.91
N GLU A 48 0.13 25.28 15.77
CA GLU A 48 -0.23 23.86 15.78
C GLU A 48 -1.73 23.67 15.93
N LEU A 49 -2.35 22.87 15.06
CA LEU A 49 -3.68 22.30 15.28
C LEU A 49 -3.51 20.92 15.89
N TRP A 50 -4.14 20.63 17.04
CA TRP A 50 -4.01 19.34 17.72
C TRP A 50 -5.26 18.49 17.52
N MET A 51 -5.03 17.24 17.13
CA MET A 51 -6.07 16.25 16.88
C MET A 51 -5.75 14.99 17.69
N GLY A 52 -6.48 14.78 18.78
CA GLY A 52 -6.33 13.57 19.59
C GLY A 52 -6.87 13.72 21.01
N THR A 53 -6.33 12.92 21.92
CA THR A 53 -6.80 12.82 23.31
C THR A 53 -5.89 13.57 24.31
N HIS A 54 -5.08 14.52 23.84
CA HIS A 54 -4.16 15.25 24.70
C HIS A 54 -4.91 16.23 25.62
N PRO A 55 -4.70 16.20 26.95
CA PRO A 55 -5.49 16.99 27.90
C PRO A 55 -5.27 18.51 27.79
N SER A 56 -4.06 18.96 27.43
CA SER A 56 -3.74 20.40 27.32
C SER A 56 -4.47 21.13 26.20
N LEU A 57 -4.87 20.41 25.14
CA LEU A 57 -5.61 20.99 24.01
C LEU A 57 -6.54 19.92 23.42
N PRO A 58 -7.67 19.66 24.09
CA PRO A 58 -8.52 18.51 23.78
C PRO A 58 -9.28 18.70 22.47
N SER A 59 -9.32 17.66 21.63
CA SER A 59 -10.33 17.54 20.59
C SER A 59 -11.69 17.25 21.21
N LYS A 60 -12.76 17.82 20.65
CA LYS A 60 -14.14 17.59 21.09
C LYS A 60 -14.99 17.08 19.95
N ASP A 61 -15.98 16.25 20.24
CA ASP A 61 -17.07 16.01 19.29
C ASP A 61 -17.85 17.31 19.07
N LEU A 62 -18.02 17.71 17.82
CA LEU A 62 -18.64 18.97 17.46
C LEU A 62 -20.10 19.04 17.92
N GLU A 63 -20.82 17.92 17.92
CA GLU A 63 -22.24 17.87 18.31
C GLU A 63 -22.43 17.88 19.83
N THR A 64 -21.79 16.94 20.53
CA THR A 64 -21.99 16.78 21.98
C THR A 64 -21.07 17.65 22.83
N GLN A 65 -20.03 18.23 22.24
CA GLN A 65 -18.98 19.01 22.90
C GLN A 65 -18.19 18.23 23.97
N ARG A 66 -18.38 16.90 24.05
CA ARG A 66 -17.59 16.01 24.90
C ARG A 66 -16.18 15.89 24.35
N THR A 67 -15.19 15.79 25.23
CA THR A 67 -13.81 15.59 24.79
C THR A 67 -13.64 14.19 24.20
N LEU A 68 -12.77 14.06 23.20
CA LEU A 68 -12.46 12.76 22.61
C LEU A 68 -11.86 11.81 23.65
N LEU A 69 -11.10 12.34 24.62
CA LEU A 69 -10.56 11.57 25.74
C LEU A 69 -11.68 10.91 26.57
N ASP A 70 -12.70 11.69 26.96
CA ASP A 70 -13.83 11.14 27.73
C ASP A 70 -14.60 10.09 26.92
N LEU A 71 -14.79 10.33 25.61
CA LEU A 71 -15.50 9.40 24.73
C LEU A 71 -14.82 8.05 24.62
N VAL A 72 -13.49 8.02 24.40
CA VAL A 72 -12.74 6.77 24.25
C VAL A 72 -12.52 6.03 25.58
N GLN A 73 -12.51 6.75 26.70
CA GLN A 73 -12.44 6.13 28.03
C GLN A 73 -13.76 5.48 28.44
N ASP A 74 -14.89 6.11 28.13
CA ASP A 74 -16.22 5.57 28.43
C ASP A 74 -16.62 4.40 27.51
N ASN A 75 -16.07 4.36 26.30
CA ASN A 75 -16.39 3.33 25.31
C ASN A 75 -15.14 2.71 24.69
N GLN A 76 -14.71 1.61 25.30
CA GLN A 76 -13.52 0.86 24.89
C GLN A 76 -13.58 0.36 23.43
N ALA A 77 -14.78 0.14 22.90
CA ALA A 77 -14.97 -0.28 21.50
C ALA A 77 -14.49 0.77 20.50
N LEU A 78 -14.36 2.05 20.89
CA LEU A 78 -13.85 3.09 20.00
C LEU A 78 -12.34 2.97 19.74
N LEU A 79 -11.57 2.36 20.64
CA LEU A 79 -10.13 2.12 20.46
C LEU A 79 -9.85 0.70 19.97
N GLY A 80 -10.76 -0.24 20.20
CA GLY A 80 -10.48 -1.66 20.06
C GLY A 80 -9.81 -2.21 21.33
N GLN A 81 -10.02 -3.49 21.60
CA GLN A 81 -9.62 -4.12 22.87
C GLN A 81 -8.10 -4.07 23.09
N GLU A 82 -7.33 -4.34 22.04
CA GLU A 82 -5.86 -4.39 22.11
C GLU A 82 -5.26 -3.01 22.42
N ILE A 83 -5.64 -1.99 21.66
CA ILE A 83 -5.15 -0.61 21.84
C ILE A 83 -5.56 -0.06 23.20
N PHE A 84 -6.80 -0.31 23.63
CA PHE A 84 -7.29 0.14 24.94
C PHE A 84 -6.41 -0.40 26.08
N GLN A 85 -6.11 -1.70 26.06
CA GLN A 85 -5.29 -2.36 27.09
C GLN A 85 -3.83 -1.88 27.07
N ARG A 86 -3.25 -1.74 25.88
CA ARG A 86 -1.85 -1.37 25.70
C ARG A 86 -1.55 0.08 26.07
N TYR A 87 -2.43 1.01 25.71
CA TYR A 87 -2.20 2.46 25.84
C TYR A 87 -3.09 3.14 26.90
N GLY A 88 -3.75 2.35 27.74
CA GLY A 88 -4.46 2.83 28.93
C GLY A 88 -5.66 3.72 28.63
N GLY A 89 -6.43 3.37 27.59
CA GLY A 89 -7.64 4.12 27.21
C GLY A 89 -7.37 5.51 26.62
N LYS A 90 -6.24 5.69 25.93
CA LYS A 90 -5.88 6.91 25.20
C LYS A 90 -5.44 6.54 23.78
N LEU A 91 -5.45 7.52 22.87
CA LEU A 91 -4.82 7.32 21.58
C LEU A 91 -3.30 7.17 21.76
N PRO A 92 -2.67 6.19 21.07
CA PRO A 92 -1.22 6.00 21.14
C PRO A 92 -0.44 7.16 20.49
N PHE A 93 -1.11 7.94 19.64
CA PHE A 93 -0.52 9.04 18.89
C PHE A 93 -1.22 10.39 19.15
N LEU A 94 -0.49 11.46 18.87
CA LEU A 94 -1.00 12.81 18.72
C LEU A 94 -0.78 13.25 17.27
N PHE A 95 -1.87 13.61 16.61
CA PHE A 95 -1.85 14.04 15.21
C PHE A 95 -1.99 15.56 15.13
N LYS A 96 -1.19 16.21 14.29
CA LYS A 96 -1.15 17.66 14.21
C LYS A 96 -0.99 18.18 12.79
N VAL A 97 -1.41 19.44 12.63
CA VAL A 97 -0.94 20.30 11.53
C VAL A 97 -0.03 21.34 12.13
N LEU A 98 1.21 21.40 11.66
CA LEU A 98 2.17 22.46 12.03
C LEU A 98 2.21 23.48 10.90
N SER A 99 2.23 24.76 11.26
CA SER A 99 2.30 25.87 10.32
C SER A 99 3.46 26.80 10.69
N ILE A 100 4.61 26.55 10.06
CA ILE A 100 5.91 27.01 10.53
C ILE A 100 6.36 28.26 9.76
N SER A 101 6.59 29.35 10.49
CA SER A 101 7.14 30.61 9.97
C SER A 101 8.55 30.91 10.44
N LYS A 102 8.92 30.46 11.65
CA LYS A 102 10.29 30.53 12.20
C LYS A 102 10.76 29.13 12.52
N ALA A 103 12.08 28.92 12.47
CA ALA A 103 12.65 27.64 12.84
C ALA A 103 12.30 27.27 14.28
N LEU A 104 11.96 26.00 14.48
CA LEU A 104 11.80 25.39 15.78
C LEU A 104 13.18 25.08 16.37
N SER A 105 13.20 24.78 17.67
CA SER A 105 14.43 24.39 18.34
C SER A 105 15.03 23.16 17.70
N ILE A 106 16.35 23.16 17.52
CA ILE A 106 17.08 21.93 17.22
C ILE A 106 16.92 21.00 18.40
N GLN A 107 16.48 19.77 18.14
CA GLN A 107 16.04 18.85 19.17
C GLN A 107 16.33 17.40 18.83
N ALA A 108 16.35 16.56 19.86
CA ALA A 108 16.30 15.10 19.77
C ALA A 108 15.37 14.56 20.87
N HIS A 109 14.80 13.38 20.63
CA HIS A 109 13.89 12.72 21.56
C HIS A 109 14.51 11.46 22.12
N PRO A 110 14.49 11.26 23.45
CA PRO A 110 15.10 10.07 24.05
C PRO A 110 14.36 8.80 23.65
N ASN A 111 15.12 7.71 23.44
CA ASN A 111 14.52 6.38 23.42
C ASN A 111 13.83 6.06 24.75
N LYS A 112 12.96 5.04 24.74
CA LYS A 112 12.09 4.71 25.89
C LYS A 112 12.86 4.52 27.19
N LYS A 113 13.97 3.78 27.13
CA LYS A 113 14.83 3.50 28.29
C LYS A 113 15.47 4.78 28.86
N LEU A 114 15.92 5.68 27.99
CA LEU A 114 16.50 6.95 28.41
C LEU A 114 15.41 7.90 28.95
N ALA A 115 14.23 7.92 28.34
CA ALA A 115 13.09 8.71 28.81
C ALA A 115 12.71 8.36 30.26
N GLU A 116 12.61 7.08 30.60
CA GLU A 116 12.38 6.61 31.98
C GLU A 116 13.42 7.13 32.98
N GLN A 117 14.70 7.10 32.60
CA GLN A 117 15.81 7.59 33.44
C GLN A 117 15.75 9.10 33.62
N LEU A 118 15.49 9.82 32.52
CA LEU A 118 15.42 11.28 32.50
C LEU A 118 14.21 11.78 33.30
N HIS A 119 13.05 11.15 33.15
CA HIS A 119 11.86 11.46 33.94
C HIS A 119 12.08 11.25 35.44
N THR A 120 12.72 10.14 35.81
CA THR A 120 13.06 9.86 37.21
C THR A 120 14.05 10.89 37.78
N ARG A 121 15.01 11.33 36.95
CA ARG A 121 16.09 12.25 37.36
C ARG A 121 15.65 13.71 37.42
N ASP A 122 14.90 14.17 36.43
CA ASP A 122 14.49 15.56 36.25
C ASP A 122 13.09 15.67 35.61
N PRO A 123 12.03 15.35 36.39
CA PRO A 123 10.65 15.32 35.90
C PRO A 123 10.12 16.69 35.47
N ARG A 124 10.82 17.78 35.80
CA ARG A 124 10.44 19.14 35.40
C ARG A 124 10.73 19.39 33.92
N ASN A 125 11.85 18.88 33.41
CA ASN A 125 12.23 19.04 32.01
C ASN A 125 11.83 17.83 31.15
N TYR A 126 11.66 16.66 31.77
CA TYR A 126 11.23 15.42 31.14
C TYR A 126 9.93 14.94 31.80
N PRO A 127 8.76 15.43 31.36
CA PRO A 127 7.50 15.29 32.11
C PRO A 127 6.86 13.91 32.06
N ASP A 128 7.34 13.01 31.18
CA ASP A 128 6.84 11.65 31.03
C ASP A 128 7.97 10.65 30.78
N ASP A 129 7.68 9.36 30.92
CA ASP A 129 8.63 8.26 30.74
C ASP A 129 8.65 7.70 29.31
N ASN A 130 8.04 8.39 28.34
CA ASN A 130 7.80 7.85 27.02
C ASN A 130 8.80 8.35 25.98
N HIS A 131 9.02 7.53 24.96
CA HIS A 131 9.73 7.99 23.76
C HIS A 131 8.81 8.82 22.88
N LYS A 132 9.40 9.52 21.92
CA LYS A 132 8.69 10.42 21.01
C LYS A 132 9.19 10.25 19.57
N PRO A 133 8.93 9.10 18.93
CA PRO A 133 9.09 9.00 17.49
C PRO A 133 8.09 9.94 16.79
N GLU A 134 8.54 10.58 15.72
CA GLU A 134 7.75 11.59 15.00
C GLU A 134 7.86 11.37 13.48
N MET A 135 6.79 11.69 12.75
CA MET A 135 6.75 11.67 11.29
C MET A 135 6.21 13.00 10.79
N ALA A 136 6.91 13.59 9.82
CA ALA A 136 6.50 14.83 9.15
C ALA A 136 6.16 14.55 7.69
N ILE A 137 4.98 14.97 7.23
CA ILE A 137 4.54 14.89 5.83
C ILE A 137 4.22 16.29 5.33
N ALA A 138 4.86 16.71 4.24
CA ALA A 138 4.71 18.05 3.70
C ALA A 138 3.31 18.32 3.11
N ILE A 139 2.66 19.40 3.54
CA ILE A 139 1.43 19.95 2.92
C ILE A 139 1.80 21.04 1.91
N THR A 140 2.78 21.88 2.25
CA THR A 140 3.43 22.84 1.35
C THR A 140 4.91 22.48 1.20
N PRO A 141 5.68 23.10 0.29
CA PRO A 141 7.13 23.00 0.36
C PRO A 141 7.63 23.24 1.78
N PHE A 142 8.45 22.32 2.27
CA PHE A 142 8.92 22.27 3.65
C PHE A 142 10.44 22.17 3.69
N GLU A 143 11.03 22.82 4.67
CA GLU A 143 12.46 22.82 4.96
C GLU A 143 12.70 22.38 6.41
N GLY A 144 13.68 21.50 6.62
CA GLY A 144 14.07 21.03 7.94
C GLY A 144 15.53 20.58 8.00
N LEU A 145 15.98 20.24 9.20
CA LEU A 145 17.24 19.58 9.49
C LEU A 145 16.94 18.17 10.00
N CYS A 146 17.64 17.14 9.52
CA CYS A 146 17.44 15.76 9.98
C CYS A 146 18.70 14.92 9.86
N GLY A 147 19.18 14.37 10.98
CA GLY A 147 20.34 13.47 11.01
C GLY A 147 21.66 14.17 10.66
N PHE A 148 22.78 13.52 10.97
CA PHE A 148 24.09 14.04 10.57
C PHE A 148 24.34 13.83 9.07
N ARG A 149 25.06 14.76 8.46
CA ARG A 149 25.51 14.66 7.06
C ARG A 149 26.54 13.56 6.88
N PRO A 150 26.73 13.07 5.64
CA PRO A 150 27.90 12.28 5.27
C PRO A 150 29.21 12.93 5.77
N LEU A 151 30.13 12.09 6.26
CA LEU A 151 31.36 12.56 6.92
C LEU A 151 32.22 13.44 5.99
N ALA A 152 32.22 13.15 4.68
CA ALA A 152 32.92 13.95 3.68
C ALA A 152 32.40 15.40 3.60
N GLU A 153 31.08 15.61 3.72
CA GLU A 153 30.48 16.95 3.77
C GLU A 153 30.86 17.69 5.07
N ILE A 154 30.85 16.98 6.21
CA ILE A 154 31.27 17.57 7.49
C ILE A 154 32.73 18.00 7.43
N VAL A 155 33.62 17.16 6.88
CA VAL A 155 35.02 17.51 6.63
C VAL A 155 35.14 18.72 5.70
N HIS A 156 34.34 18.79 4.64
CA HIS A 156 34.30 19.94 3.74
C HIS A 156 33.96 21.22 4.50
N PHE A 157 32.87 21.24 5.26
CA PHE A 157 32.50 22.43 6.04
C PHE A 157 33.54 22.80 7.09
N LEU A 158 34.18 21.83 7.75
CA LEU A 158 35.30 22.09 8.68
C LEU A 158 36.52 22.72 7.99
N ASN A 159 36.71 22.48 6.69
CA ASN A 159 37.84 23.05 5.94
C ASN A 159 37.55 24.44 5.38
N TYR A 160 36.30 24.70 4.99
CA TYR A 160 35.95 25.91 4.25
C TYR A 160 35.13 26.93 5.04
N VAL A 161 34.49 26.53 6.15
CA VAL A 161 33.81 27.45 7.07
C VAL A 161 34.73 27.72 8.26
N LYS A 162 35.58 28.76 8.15
CA LYS A 162 36.58 29.08 9.19
C LYS A 162 35.97 29.33 10.59
N PRO A 163 34.83 30.04 10.72
CA PRO A 163 34.21 30.25 12.02
C PRO A 163 33.80 28.92 12.69
N LEU A 164 33.30 27.96 11.91
CA LEU A 164 32.96 26.61 12.39
C LEU A 164 34.19 25.87 12.92
N ARG A 165 35.29 25.86 12.14
CA ARG A 165 36.54 25.21 12.55
C ARG A 165 37.13 25.82 13.81
N SER A 166 36.98 27.14 13.98
CA SER A 166 37.44 27.84 15.18
C SER A 166 36.69 27.39 16.44
N LEU A 167 35.38 27.16 16.35
CA LEU A 167 34.57 26.66 17.47
C LEU A 167 34.87 25.20 17.80
N VAL A 168 34.94 24.33 16.78
CA VAL A 168 35.26 22.90 16.96
C VAL A 168 36.67 22.72 17.51
N GLY A 169 37.60 23.60 17.12
CA GLY A 169 39.00 23.56 17.52
C GLY A 169 39.88 22.85 16.49
N GLN A 170 41.02 23.48 16.19
CA GLN A 170 41.93 23.04 15.12
C GLN A 170 42.44 21.61 15.28
N GLN A 171 42.76 21.21 16.52
CA GLN A 171 43.26 19.87 16.81
C GLN A 171 42.17 18.81 16.65
N ALA A 172 40.96 19.08 17.17
CA ALA A 172 39.84 18.13 17.09
C ALA A 172 39.39 17.94 15.64
N ALA A 173 39.29 19.03 14.86
CA ALA A 173 38.96 18.96 13.44
C ALA A 173 40.01 18.15 12.64
N ALA A 174 41.30 18.41 12.85
CA ALA A 174 42.37 17.68 12.17
C ALA A 174 42.41 16.19 12.54
N GLN A 175 42.11 15.85 13.80
CA GLN A 175 42.01 14.45 14.23
C GLN A 175 40.81 13.74 13.59
N PHE A 176 39.65 14.40 13.54
CA PHE A 176 38.46 13.86 12.87
C PHE A 176 38.74 13.58 11.39
N GLU A 177 39.32 14.54 10.66
CA GLU A 177 39.73 14.36 9.26
C GLU A 177 40.65 13.16 9.07
N GLN A 178 41.65 12.99 9.93
CA GLN A 178 42.56 11.84 9.86
C GLN A 178 41.87 10.51 10.15
N ILE A 179 40.91 10.49 11.07
CA ILE A 179 40.18 9.28 11.44
C ILE A 179 39.29 8.84 10.28
N VAL A 180 38.49 9.74 9.72
CA VAL A 180 37.47 9.38 8.73
C VAL A 180 38.02 9.17 7.33
N LYS A 181 39.18 9.76 7.01
CA LYS A 181 39.78 9.73 5.67
C LYS A 181 39.91 8.31 5.09
N GLY A 182 39.26 8.08 3.96
CA GLY A 182 39.24 6.80 3.24
C GLY A 182 38.35 5.73 3.89
N SER A 183 37.49 6.11 4.83
CA SER A 183 36.56 5.25 5.55
C SER A 183 35.19 5.89 5.74
N GLU A 184 34.91 6.96 4.99
CA GLU A 184 33.70 7.79 5.11
C GLU A 184 32.43 7.00 4.82
N GLU A 185 32.52 6.05 3.88
CA GLU A 185 31.42 5.19 3.42
C GLU A 185 31.62 3.72 3.85
N SER A 186 32.45 3.47 4.85
CA SER A 186 32.71 2.10 5.30
C SER A 186 31.46 1.48 5.95
N GLU A 187 31.11 0.27 5.53
CA GLU A 187 30.04 -0.55 6.15
C GLU A 187 30.56 -1.45 7.28
N ASP A 188 31.87 -1.48 7.53
CA ASP A 188 32.46 -2.28 8.61
C ASP A 188 32.07 -1.72 9.98
N ALA A 189 31.42 -2.53 10.81
CA ALA A 189 30.84 -2.10 12.07
C ALA A 189 31.86 -1.46 13.05
N ALA A 190 33.11 -1.95 13.08
CA ALA A 190 34.14 -1.38 13.94
C ALA A 190 34.58 0.01 13.44
N THR A 191 34.72 0.15 12.13
CA THR A 191 35.05 1.42 11.47
C THR A 191 33.93 2.44 11.61
N VAL A 192 32.67 2.03 11.43
CA VAL A 192 31.48 2.86 11.65
C VAL A 192 31.47 3.39 13.08
N ASN A 193 31.64 2.52 14.09
CA ASN A 193 31.65 2.93 15.49
C ASN A 193 32.79 3.92 15.80
N ARG A 194 33.99 3.68 15.27
CA ARG A 194 35.12 4.61 15.41
C ARG A 194 34.82 5.98 14.78
N ASN A 195 34.16 6.00 13.63
CA ASN A 195 33.78 7.24 12.96
C ASN A 195 32.70 8.00 13.75
N LYS A 196 31.70 7.28 14.30
CA LYS A 196 30.67 7.84 15.19
C LYS A 196 31.29 8.46 16.44
N ASP A 197 32.24 7.77 17.07
CA ASP A 197 32.96 8.30 18.24
C ASP A 197 33.72 9.59 17.90
N ALA A 198 34.38 9.65 16.74
CA ALA A 198 35.08 10.84 16.29
C ALA A 198 34.13 12.01 15.98
N LEU A 199 32.99 11.72 15.33
CA LEU A 199 31.93 12.71 15.07
C LEU A 199 31.36 13.26 16.39
N LYS A 200 31.13 12.38 17.37
CA LYS A 200 30.71 12.76 18.72
C LYS A 200 31.67 13.74 19.38
N VAL A 201 32.98 13.53 19.26
CA VAL A 201 34.00 14.42 19.84
C VAL A 201 33.89 15.83 19.25
N ILE A 202 33.87 15.98 17.92
CA ILE A 202 33.83 17.30 17.29
C ILE A 202 32.48 18.01 17.51
N PHE A 203 31.37 17.25 17.52
CA PHE A 203 30.05 17.81 17.81
C PHE A 203 29.95 18.26 19.27
N THR A 204 30.49 17.48 20.21
CA THR A 204 30.55 17.86 21.63
C THR A 204 31.38 19.13 21.82
N SER A 205 32.53 19.22 21.16
CA SER A 205 33.39 20.42 21.19
C SER A 205 32.65 21.68 20.72
N LEU A 206 31.86 21.57 19.63
CA LEU A 206 30.98 22.66 19.20
C LEU A 206 29.95 23.00 20.28
N MET A 207 29.23 22.01 20.80
CA MET A 207 28.13 22.23 21.75
C MET A 207 28.59 22.79 23.10
N GLU A 208 29.84 22.58 23.49
CA GLU A 208 30.46 23.12 24.71
C GLU A 208 31.14 24.48 24.50
N SER A 209 31.07 25.05 23.29
CA SER A 209 31.68 26.34 22.97
C SER A 209 31.13 27.48 23.85
N PRO A 210 31.99 28.38 24.37
CA PRO A 210 31.55 29.54 25.13
C PRO A 210 30.65 30.50 24.31
N GLN A 211 29.64 31.08 24.94
CA GLN A 211 28.66 31.95 24.29
C GLN A 211 29.29 33.17 23.59
N ASP A 212 30.33 33.78 24.18
CA ASP A 212 31.06 34.91 23.59
C ASP A 212 31.79 34.50 22.30
N LYS A 213 32.30 33.27 22.24
CA LYS A 213 32.94 32.71 21.05
C LYS A 213 31.96 32.35 19.97
N ILE A 214 30.80 31.81 20.35
CA ILE A 214 29.70 31.57 19.42
C ILE A 214 29.25 32.90 18.79
N GLU A 215 29.13 33.97 19.58
CA GLU A 215 28.73 35.28 19.07
C GLU A 215 29.75 35.90 18.10
N GLU A 216 31.04 35.82 18.45
CA GLU A 216 32.14 36.28 17.57
C GLU A 216 32.15 35.52 16.24
N ALA A 217 32.07 34.19 16.30
CA ALA A 217 32.05 33.34 15.12
C ALA A 217 30.79 33.55 14.26
N ALA A 218 29.63 33.76 14.88
CA ALA A 218 28.37 33.93 14.15
C ALA A 218 28.37 35.22 13.33
N LYS A 219 28.96 36.30 13.85
CA LYS A 219 29.13 37.57 13.11
C LYS A 219 29.99 37.38 11.88
N GLU A 220 31.11 36.65 12.01
CA GLU A 220 31.98 36.33 10.88
C GLU A 220 31.25 35.46 9.84
N LEU A 221 30.55 34.41 10.29
CA LEU A 221 29.79 33.51 9.43
C LEU A 221 28.72 34.24 8.61
N VAL A 222 27.93 35.09 9.26
CA VAL A 222 26.85 35.85 8.62
C VAL A 222 27.44 36.88 7.64
N SER A 223 28.52 37.56 8.03
CA SER A 223 29.25 38.47 7.14
C SER A 223 29.77 37.75 5.90
N GLU A 224 30.27 36.52 6.03
CA GLU A 224 30.71 35.72 4.88
C GLU A 224 29.54 35.34 3.96
N ALA A 225 28.42 34.90 4.55
CA ALA A 225 27.20 34.54 3.82
C ALA A 225 26.63 35.74 3.02
N GLU A 226 26.57 36.93 3.62
CA GLU A 226 26.03 38.13 2.98
C GLU A 226 26.95 38.69 1.88
N ASN A 227 28.27 38.67 2.10
CA ASN A 227 29.23 39.27 1.16
C ASN A 227 29.58 38.37 -0.03
N SER A 228 29.37 37.06 0.07
CA SER A 228 29.80 36.09 -0.95
C SER A 228 28.83 34.93 -1.14
N PRO A 229 27.52 35.20 -1.41
CA PRO A 229 26.48 34.17 -1.39
C PRO A 229 26.72 33.05 -2.40
N ASN A 230 27.13 33.39 -3.62
CA ASN A 230 27.38 32.40 -4.68
C ASN A 230 28.64 31.55 -4.46
N SER A 231 29.50 31.94 -3.52
CA SER A 231 30.73 31.21 -3.18
C SER A 231 30.84 30.87 -1.70
N PHE A 232 29.71 30.85 -0.98
CA PHE A 232 29.66 30.53 0.43
C PHE A 232 30.00 29.06 0.66
N ALA A 233 31.01 28.78 1.48
CA ALA A 233 31.46 27.43 1.82
C ALA A 233 31.84 26.55 0.60
N ILE A 234 32.27 27.13 -0.52
CA ILE A 234 32.75 26.37 -1.69
C ILE A 234 34.25 26.52 -1.92
N ASP A 235 34.83 25.48 -2.51
CA ASP A 235 36.14 25.52 -3.16
C ASP A 235 35.97 25.11 -4.63
N PRO A 236 36.32 25.98 -5.61
CA PRO A 236 36.23 25.65 -7.03
C PRO A 236 36.94 24.37 -7.47
N ARG A 237 37.82 23.82 -6.63
CA ARG A 237 38.60 22.59 -6.90
C ARG A 237 38.12 21.38 -6.10
N SER A 238 37.13 21.54 -5.23
CA SER A 238 36.59 20.45 -4.41
C SER A 238 35.42 19.76 -5.10
N GLU A 239 35.44 18.43 -5.15
CA GLU A 239 34.33 17.61 -5.62
C GLU A 239 33.23 17.45 -4.55
N THR A 240 33.51 17.83 -3.29
CA THR A 240 32.59 17.72 -2.15
C THR A 240 31.84 19.04 -1.86
N ASN A 241 31.80 19.97 -2.81
CA ASN A 241 31.07 21.22 -2.63
C ASN A 241 29.59 20.95 -2.33
N PRO A 242 28.98 21.70 -1.39
CA PRO A 242 27.54 21.62 -1.18
C PRO A 242 26.80 22.04 -2.45
N SER A 243 25.71 21.34 -2.75
CA SER A 243 24.75 21.82 -3.75
C SER A 243 24.08 23.10 -3.24
N GLY A 244 24.06 24.16 -4.05
CA GLY A 244 23.35 25.40 -3.73
C GLY A 244 24.01 26.31 -2.69
N ALA A 245 25.24 26.78 -2.93
CA ALA A 245 25.93 27.74 -2.04
C ALA A 245 25.10 28.99 -1.70
N SER A 246 24.42 29.58 -2.70
CA SER A 246 23.54 30.74 -2.50
C SER A 246 22.41 30.41 -1.51
N GLU A 247 21.80 29.25 -1.64
CA GLU A 247 20.74 28.82 -0.75
C GLU A 247 21.23 28.61 0.68
N LEU A 248 22.39 27.97 0.86
CA LEU A 248 22.97 27.81 2.19
C LEU A 248 23.25 29.17 2.85
N SER A 249 23.73 30.15 2.07
CA SER A 249 23.95 31.53 2.56
C SER A 249 22.66 32.23 2.96
N GLU A 250 21.58 32.02 2.18
CA GLU A 250 20.24 32.55 2.48
C GLU A 250 19.66 31.93 3.75
N VAL A 251 19.81 30.61 3.92
CA VAL A 251 19.37 29.90 5.12
C VAL A 251 20.11 30.40 6.36
N VAL A 252 21.44 30.56 6.32
CA VAL A 252 22.24 31.11 7.43
C VAL A 252 21.75 32.52 7.79
N THR A 253 21.61 33.40 6.81
CA THR A 253 21.18 34.79 7.02
C THR A 253 19.76 34.85 7.60
N ARG A 254 18.84 34.04 7.06
CA ARG A 254 17.46 33.94 7.53
C ARG A 254 17.37 33.39 8.96
N LEU A 255 18.08 32.31 9.28
CA LEU A 255 18.08 31.74 10.62
C LEU A 255 18.72 32.69 11.64
N ASN A 256 19.77 33.43 11.27
CA ASN A 256 20.36 34.44 12.14
C ASN A 256 19.38 35.62 12.39
N SER A 257 18.56 36.00 11.41
CA SER A 257 17.52 37.02 11.62
C SER A 257 16.45 36.58 12.63
N GLN A 258 16.20 35.28 12.75
CA GLN A 258 15.24 34.70 13.70
C GLN A 258 15.87 34.46 15.07
N PHE A 259 17.11 33.97 15.09
CA PHE A 259 17.88 33.64 16.29
C PHE A 259 19.30 34.22 16.16
N PRO A 260 19.47 35.53 16.49
CA PRO A 260 20.75 36.21 16.33
C PRO A 260 21.86 35.54 17.12
N HIS A 261 22.94 35.19 16.43
CA HIS A 261 24.16 34.62 17.02
C HIS A 261 23.93 33.30 17.80
N ASP A 262 22.96 32.50 17.38
CA ASP A 262 22.66 31.21 18.01
C ASP A 262 23.61 30.10 17.50
N ILE A 263 23.95 29.15 18.38
CA ILE A 263 24.79 28.00 18.07
C ILE A 263 24.20 27.13 16.94
N GLY A 264 22.88 27.16 16.75
CA GLY A 264 22.19 26.45 15.69
C GLY A 264 22.67 26.80 14.29
N LEU A 265 23.23 28.00 14.08
CA LEU A 265 23.86 28.40 12.81
C LEU A 265 25.05 27.50 12.45
N PHE A 266 25.73 26.94 13.45
CA PHE A 266 26.86 26.03 13.27
C PHE A 266 26.43 24.57 13.22
N VAL A 267 25.41 24.20 14.00
CA VAL A 267 24.80 22.86 13.95
C VAL A 267 24.26 22.56 12.54
N LEU A 268 23.79 23.58 11.80
CA LEU A 268 23.40 23.47 10.39
C LEU A 268 24.43 22.74 9.51
N PHE A 269 25.74 22.95 9.74
CA PHE A 269 26.80 22.32 8.94
C PHE A 269 27.08 20.86 9.32
N PHE A 270 26.53 20.40 10.44
CA PHE A 270 26.57 19.00 10.85
C PHE A 270 25.35 18.22 10.34
N LEU A 271 24.21 18.87 10.09
CA LEU A 271 22.93 18.19 9.82
C LEU A 271 22.47 18.32 8.38
N ASN A 272 21.82 17.28 7.84
CA ASN A 272 21.27 17.34 6.49
C ASN A 272 20.19 18.43 6.41
N PHE A 273 20.29 19.33 5.43
CA PHE A 273 19.25 20.32 5.14
C PHE A 273 18.24 19.72 4.18
N VAL A 274 17.13 19.25 4.73
CA VAL A 274 16.09 18.47 4.03
C VAL A 274 15.05 19.40 3.43
N LYS A 275 14.69 19.12 2.18
CA LYS A 275 13.54 19.72 1.49
C LYS A 275 12.54 18.65 1.11
N LEU A 276 11.29 18.89 1.49
CA LEU A 276 10.16 18.04 1.15
C LEU A 276 9.18 18.83 0.27
N SER A 277 8.86 18.24 -0.87
CA SER A 277 7.73 18.63 -1.72
C SER A 277 6.43 18.13 -1.09
N PRO A 278 5.26 18.75 -1.38
CA PRO A 278 3.98 18.28 -0.87
C PRO A 278 3.77 16.77 -1.10
N GLY A 279 3.50 16.02 -0.03
CA GLY A 279 3.37 14.57 -0.02
C GLY A 279 4.67 13.79 0.22
N GLU A 280 5.85 14.41 0.16
CA GLU A 280 7.06 13.77 0.68
C GLU A 280 7.05 13.79 2.22
N ALA A 281 7.72 12.81 2.83
CA ALA A 281 7.75 12.63 4.26
C ALA A 281 9.14 12.27 4.78
N MET A 282 9.37 12.51 6.06
CA MET A 282 10.54 12.06 6.81
C MET A 282 10.12 11.51 8.17
N PHE A 283 10.85 10.50 8.65
CA PHE A 283 10.65 9.89 9.96
C PHE A 283 11.83 10.23 10.88
N LEU A 284 11.51 10.65 12.10
CA LEU A 284 12.47 11.08 13.10
C LEU A 284 12.53 10.01 14.18
N LYS A 285 13.63 9.27 14.17
CA LYS A 285 13.87 8.19 15.12
C LYS A 285 14.21 8.76 16.49
N ALA A 286 14.02 7.93 17.51
CA ALA A 286 14.57 8.23 18.82
C ALA A 286 16.10 8.43 18.71
N ASP A 287 16.61 9.37 19.50
CA ASP A 287 18.01 9.76 19.56
C ASP A 287 18.58 10.38 18.26
N ASP A 288 17.73 10.73 17.28
CA ASP A 288 18.14 11.49 16.10
C ASP A 288 17.84 12.99 16.25
N ILE A 289 18.83 13.79 15.84
CA ILE A 289 18.77 15.26 15.94
C ILE A 289 18.11 15.86 14.69
N HIS A 290 17.21 16.81 14.90
CA HIS A 290 16.45 17.43 13.83
C HIS A 290 15.93 18.83 14.22
N ALA A 291 15.42 19.58 13.25
CA ALA A 291 14.74 20.86 13.46
C ALA A 291 13.82 21.19 12.28
N TYR A 292 12.65 21.77 12.53
CA TYR A 292 11.78 22.25 11.44
C TYR A 292 12.05 23.72 11.17
N ILE A 293 12.22 24.12 9.90
CA ILE A 293 12.63 25.48 9.53
C ILE A 293 11.46 26.28 8.97
N SER A 294 10.74 25.74 8.00
CA SER A 294 9.63 26.45 7.34
C SER A 294 8.67 25.48 6.64
N GLY A 295 7.42 25.92 6.42
CA GLY A 295 6.40 25.17 5.68
C GLY A 295 5.21 24.74 6.53
N ASP A 296 4.20 24.14 5.90
CA ASP A 296 3.09 23.48 6.58
C ASP A 296 3.24 21.98 6.43
N ILE A 297 3.09 21.24 7.53
CA ILE A 297 3.21 19.79 7.57
C ILE A 297 2.08 19.15 8.36
N ILE A 298 1.79 17.90 8.03
CA ILE A 298 1.19 16.96 8.95
C ILE A 298 2.31 16.40 9.83
N GLU A 299 2.11 16.41 11.14
CA GLU A 299 2.97 15.73 12.11
C GLU A 299 2.16 14.63 12.80
N CYS A 300 2.71 13.42 12.88
CA CYS A 300 2.20 12.37 13.75
C CYS A 300 3.31 11.95 14.71
N MET A 301 3.00 11.85 16.00
CA MET A 301 3.98 11.53 17.02
C MET A 301 3.38 10.62 18.09
N ALA A 302 4.20 9.83 18.76
CA ALA A 302 3.78 9.17 19.98
C ALA A 302 3.43 10.22 21.06
N SER A 303 2.52 9.87 21.98
CA SER A 303 2.14 10.77 23.08
C SER A 303 3.28 10.94 24.09
N SER A 304 4.11 11.98 23.92
CA SER A 304 5.20 12.39 24.82
C SER A 304 5.55 13.88 24.64
N ASP A 305 6.04 14.52 25.70
CA ASP A 305 6.54 15.89 25.72
C ASP A 305 8.07 15.97 25.98
N ASN A 306 8.77 14.84 25.94
CA ASN A 306 10.22 14.78 26.13
C ASN A 306 10.98 15.39 24.95
N VAL A 307 11.76 16.44 25.21
CA VAL A 307 12.56 17.14 24.19
C VAL A 307 13.90 17.58 24.76
N VAL A 308 15.00 17.08 24.18
CA VAL A 308 16.37 17.55 24.47
C VAL A 308 16.77 18.55 23.39
N ARG A 309 17.08 19.80 23.78
CA ARG A 309 17.33 20.90 22.83
C ARG A 309 18.81 21.23 22.67
N ALA A 310 19.20 21.61 21.45
CA ALA A 310 20.56 21.95 21.06
C ALA A 310 20.73 23.43 20.64
N GLY A 311 19.75 24.05 20.01
CA GLY A 311 19.88 25.40 19.44
C GLY A 311 18.54 25.97 18.98
N PHE A 312 18.55 27.19 18.44
CA PHE A 312 17.38 27.95 18.02
C PHE A 312 16.30 28.02 19.10
N THR A 313 16.74 28.26 20.34
CA THR A 313 15.83 28.27 21.48
C THR A 313 16.34 29.06 22.67
N PRO A 314 15.48 29.87 23.31
CA PRO A 314 15.75 30.46 24.62
C PRO A 314 15.49 29.47 25.77
N LYS A 315 14.88 28.30 25.50
CA LYS A 315 14.52 27.31 26.51
C LYS A 315 15.77 26.57 27.04
N PHE A 316 15.57 25.78 28.09
CA PHE A 316 16.59 24.91 28.68
C PHE A 316 17.21 23.99 27.62
N LYS A 317 18.55 23.91 27.65
CA LYS A 317 19.40 23.08 26.78
C LYS A 317 20.22 22.15 27.68
N ASP A 318 20.07 20.85 27.49
CA ASP A 318 20.80 19.82 28.22
C ASP A 318 21.88 19.23 27.30
N VAL A 319 22.98 19.98 27.15
CA VAL A 319 24.07 19.63 26.23
C VAL A 319 24.69 18.28 26.56
N SER A 320 24.83 17.95 27.84
CA SER A 320 25.44 16.68 28.27
C SER A 320 24.57 15.48 27.89
N THR A 321 23.26 15.55 28.14
CA THR A 321 22.34 14.49 27.71
C THR A 321 22.30 14.39 26.18
N LEU A 322 22.22 15.54 25.49
CA LEU A 322 22.21 15.61 24.02
C LEU A 322 23.41 14.89 23.41
N THR A 323 24.63 15.28 23.73
CA THR A 323 25.83 14.69 23.09
C THR A 323 26.05 13.23 23.47
N THR A 324 25.43 12.77 24.56
CA THR A 324 25.54 11.37 24.98
C THR A 324 24.50 10.48 24.30
N MET A 325 23.29 10.97 24.08
CA MET A 325 22.18 10.16 23.58
C MET A 325 22.23 9.92 22.06
N LEU A 326 22.74 10.86 21.27
CA LEU A 326 22.60 10.82 19.82
C LEU A 326 23.19 9.55 19.17
N THR A 327 22.53 9.05 18.13
CA THR A 327 22.98 7.86 17.39
C THR A 327 24.27 8.07 16.58
N TYR A 328 24.57 9.34 16.28
CA TYR A 328 25.63 9.79 15.38
C TYR A 328 25.59 9.10 14.00
N SER A 329 24.41 8.68 13.55
CA SER A 329 24.22 8.19 12.19
C SER A 329 24.45 9.32 11.18
N TYR A 330 25.25 9.06 10.15
CA TYR A 330 25.71 10.03 9.14
C TYR A 330 25.25 9.66 7.72
N ALA A 331 24.04 9.11 7.62
CA ALA A 331 23.45 8.69 6.36
C ALA A 331 23.13 9.91 5.45
N PRO A 332 23.18 9.74 4.11
CA PRO A 332 22.81 10.78 3.17
C PRO A 332 21.34 11.19 3.30
N ILE A 333 21.02 12.37 2.78
CA ILE A 333 19.68 12.98 2.82
C ILE A 333 18.57 12.07 2.28
N ASP A 334 18.84 11.27 1.24
CA ASP A 334 17.84 10.41 0.60
C ASP A 334 17.36 9.29 1.53
N GLU A 335 18.20 8.85 2.47
CA GLU A 335 17.84 7.87 3.50
C GLU A 335 17.05 8.49 4.66
N GLN A 336 17.00 9.82 4.76
CA GLN A 336 16.17 10.53 5.74
C GLN A 336 14.70 10.62 5.28
N LYS A 337 14.45 10.45 3.98
CA LYS A 337 13.11 10.51 3.40
C LYS A 337 12.44 9.13 3.48
N MET A 338 11.16 9.13 3.82
CA MET A 338 10.34 7.91 3.77
C MET A 338 9.96 7.61 2.32
N GLN A 339 9.94 6.32 1.99
CA GLN A 339 9.38 5.81 0.74
C GLN A 339 7.98 5.26 1.02
N PRO A 340 6.91 6.01 0.73
CA PRO A 340 5.57 5.58 1.06
C PRO A 340 5.09 4.52 0.06
N THR A 341 4.28 3.58 0.52
CA THR A 341 3.82 2.41 -0.26
C THR A 341 2.36 2.56 -0.66
N GLU A 342 1.87 1.77 -1.62
CA GLU A 342 0.44 1.71 -1.91
C GLU A 342 -0.30 1.12 -0.70
N TYR A 343 -1.37 1.77 -0.24
CA TYR A 343 -2.20 1.21 0.84
C TYR A 343 -3.11 0.11 0.27
N PRO A 344 -3.01 -1.15 0.72
CA PRO A 344 -3.68 -2.26 0.05
C PRO A 344 -5.15 -2.45 0.46
N TYR A 345 -5.57 -1.91 1.60
CA TYR A 345 -6.89 -2.11 2.21
C TYR A 345 -7.89 -1.02 1.80
N VAL A 346 -7.89 -0.67 0.51
CA VAL A 346 -8.76 0.36 -0.07
C VAL A 346 -9.22 -0.01 -1.47
N LEU A 347 -10.53 0.05 -1.69
CA LEU A 347 -11.16 -0.11 -3.00
C LEU A 347 -11.41 1.26 -3.62
N LEU A 348 -10.74 1.52 -4.74
CA LEU A 348 -10.98 2.68 -5.60
C LEU A 348 -12.05 2.34 -6.65
N ASN A 349 -13.06 3.20 -6.82
CA ASN A 349 -14.01 3.04 -7.91
C ASN A 349 -13.37 3.38 -9.28
N THR A 350 -14.03 3.02 -10.38
CA THR A 350 -13.53 3.24 -11.75
C THR A 350 -13.10 4.69 -12.02
N VAL A 351 -13.84 5.67 -11.47
CA VAL A 351 -13.53 7.10 -11.64
C VAL A 351 -12.25 7.48 -10.90
N ALA A 352 -12.04 6.95 -9.69
CA ALA A 352 -10.81 7.14 -8.94
C ALA A 352 -9.62 6.49 -9.68
N TYR A 353 -9.76 5.25 -10.12
CA TYR A 353 -8.72 4.53 -10.85
C TYR A 353 -8.28 5.25 -12.13
N THR A 354 -9.24 5.60 -13.00
CA THR A 354 -8.97 6.23 -14.31
C THR A 354 -8.53 7.69 -14.22
N SER A 355 -8.69 8.35 -13.06
CA SER A 355 -8.20 9.72 -12.83
C SER A 355 -6.79 9.75 -12.26
N GLY A 356 -6.17 8.60 -12.00
CA GLY A 356 -4.90 8.50 -11.29
C GLY A 356 -5.01 8.96 -9.84
N SER A 357 -6.20 8.81 -9.22
CA SER A 357 -6.37 8.95 -7.78
C SER A 357 -5.52 7.89 -7.07
N SER A 358 -5.04 8.20 -5.88
CA SER A 358 -4.05 7.38 -5.19
C SER A 358 -4.32 7.34 -3.69
N THR A 359 -4.01 6.20 -3.07
CA THR A 359 -3.97 6.06 -1.62
C THR A 359 -2.61 5.49 -1.23
N THR A 360 -1.87 6.23 -0.41
CA THR A 360 -0.47 5.94 -0.08
C THR A 360 -0.30 5.84 1.44
N LEU A 361 0.43 4.82 1.87
CA LEU A 361 0.74 4.49 3.25
C LEU A 361 2.14 4.99 3.63
N TYR A 362 2.21 5.74 4.72
CA TYR A 362 3.44 6.12 5.41
C TYR A 362 3.49 5.32 6.71
N ASP A 363 4.27 4.25 6.70
CA ASP A 363 4.36 3.27 7.79
C ASP A 363 5.80 3.21 8.33
N PRO A 364 6.08 3.84 9.48
CA PRO A 364 7.39 3.75 10.12
C PRO A 364 7.55 2.38 10.81
N SER A 365 8.24 1.47 10.14
CA SER A 365 8.42 0.06 10.57
C SER A 365 9.06 -0.16 11.95
N GLU A 366 9.68 0.86 12.53
CA GLU A 366 10.37 0.80 13.81
C GLU A 366 9.46 1.11 15.02
N ILE A 367 8.19 1.47 14.79
CA ILE A 367 7.26 1.85 15.86
C ILE A 367 5.89 1.19 15.66
N GLU A 368 5.07 1.20 16.72
CA GLU A 368 3.75 0.56 16.71
C GLU A 368 2.62 1.56 17.01
N GLU A 369 2.97 2.81 17.30
CA GLU A 369 2.03 3.83 17.76
C GLU A 369 1.13 4.40 16.66
N PHE A 370 1.60 4.48 15.42
CA PHE A 370 0.83 5.06 14.32
C PHE A 370 1.35 4.67 12.94
N ALA A 371 0.45 4.78 11.97
CA ALA A 371 0.74 4.90 10.54
C ALA A 371 -0.15 6.01 9.96
N VAL A 372 0.22 6.58 8.82
CA VAL A 372 -0.61 7.61 8.15
C VAL A 372 -0.93 7.18 6.73
N VAL A 373 -2.21 7.27 6.37
CA VAL A 373 -2.68 7.02 5.01
C VAL A 373 -3.10 8.34 4.37
N LYS A 374 -2.55 8.65 3.20
CA LYS A 374 -2.90 9.82 2.38
C LYS A 374 -3.70 9.38 1.17
N THR A 375 -4.84 10.02 0.93
CA THR A 375 -5.68 9.75 -0.24
C THR A 375 -5.90 11.00 -1.08
N ASP A 376 -5.58 10.92 -2.37
CA ASP A 376 -5.85 11.97 -3.35
C ASP A 376 -6.95 11.51 -4.31
N LEU A 377 -8.13 12.11 -4.23
CA LEU A 377 -9.24 11.89 -5.17
C LEU A 377 -9.26 13.00 -6.22
N LYS A 378 -8.82 12.69 -7.45
CA LYS A 378 -8.49 13.69 -8.48
C LYS A 378 -9.64 14.09 -9.40
N ARG A 379 -10.80 13.45 -9.30
CA ARG A 379 -11.95 13.71 -10.19
C ARG A 379 -13.27 13.64 -9.42
N ASN A 380 -14.24 14.47 -9.82
CA ASN A 380 -15.60 14.38 -9.30
C ASN A 380 -16.18 12.98 -9.51
N GLY A 381 -16.74 12.40 -8.45
CA GLY A 381 -17.23 11.03 -8.45
C GLY A 381 -16.18 9.96 -8.15
N ALA A 382 -14.90 10.32 -8.00
CA ALA A 382 -13.89 9.42 -7.46
C ALA A 382 -14.24 9.06 -6.01
N LYS A 383 -14.15 7.77 -5.68
CA LYS A 383 -14.46 7.21 -4.36
C LYS A 383 -13.34 6.25 -3.94
N ALA A 384 -12.91 6.38 -2.70
CA ALA A 384 -12.11 5.39 -1.97
C ALA A 384 -12.97 4.78 -0.87
N THR A 385 -12.99 3.45 -0.77
CA THR A 385 -13.68 2.70 0.28
C THR A 385 -12.65 1.89 1.03
N PHE A 386 -12.48 2.14 2.32
CA PHE A 386 -11.46 1.49 3.15
C PHE A 386 -12.05 0.25 3.80
N ASP A 387 -11.22 -0.77 4.01
CA ASP A 387 -11.59 -1.87 4.89
C ASP A 387 -11.63 -1.39 6.36
N PRO A 388 -12.35 -2.08 7.26
CA PRO A 388 -12.32 -1.77 8.67
C PRO A 388 -10.89 -1.82 9.23
N ILE A 389 -10.47 -0.76 9.90
CA ILE A 389 -9.15 -0.69 10.55
C ILE A 389 -9.32 -1.16 12.01
N PRO A 390 -8.53 -2.15 12.48
CA PRO A 390 -8.58 -2.65 13.85
C PRO A 390 -7.90 -1.68 14.84
N GLY A 391 -8.32 -0.42 14.81
CA GLY A 391 -7.78 0.66 15.62
C GLY A 391 -8.45 2.01 15.31
N PRO A 392 -8.32 2.99 16.22
CA PRO A 392 -8.92 4.31 16.04
C PRO A 392 -8.21 5.10 14.95
N SER A 393 -8.95 5.89 14.19
CA SER A 393 -8.39 6.76 13.14
C SER A 393 -8.82 8.21 13.32
N ILE A 394 -7.93 9.12 12.95
CA ILE A 394 -8.23 10.55 12.78
C ILE A 394 -8.02 10.89 11.30
N VAL A 395 -9.04 11.48 10.68
CA VAL A 395 -9.03 11.86 9.26
C VAL A 395 -9.14 13.38 9.17
N ILE A 396 -8.23 14.02 8.44
CA ILE A 396 -8.30 15.45 8.13
C ILE A 396 -8.31 15.67 6.62
N CYS A 397 -9.20 16.54 6.14
CA CYS A 397 -9.16 17.00 4.76
C CYS A 397 -8.22 18.20 4.64
N THR A 398 -7.07 18.04 4.00
CA THR A 398 -6.07 19.12 3.82
C THR A 398 -6.28 19.93 2.55
N GLY A 399 -7.24 19.56 1.70
CA GLY A 399 -7.59 20.29 0.49
C GLY A 399 -8.79 19.70 -0.23
N GLY A 400 -9.55 20.55 -0.90
CA GLY A 400 -10.74 20.15 -1.64
C GLY A 400 -11.98 19.96 -0.78
N GLN A 401 -12.96 19.23 -1.33
CA GLN A 401 -14.24 18.96 -0.68
C GLN A 401 -14.85 17.65 -1.20
N GLY A 402 -15.73 17.05 -0.41
CA GLY A 402 -16.39 15.80 -0.74
C GLY A 402 -17.38 15.36 0.31
N LYS A 403 -17.53 14.04 0.45
CA LYS A 403 -18.34 13.41 1.50
C LYS A 403 -17.57 12.24 2.09
N VAL A 404 -17.77 12.01 3.37
CA VAL A 404 -17.34 10.80 4.07
C VAL A 404 -18.59 10.08 4.54
N SER A 405 -18.61 8.77 4.38
CA SER A 405 -19.75 7.94 4.76
C SER A 405 -19.28 6.68 5.45
N MET A 406 -20.10 6.18 6.34
CA MET A 406 -19.88 4.94 7.05
C MET A 406 -21.23 4.21 7.11
N GLY A 407 -21.38 3.23 6.22
CA GLY A 407 -22.67 2.65 5.85
C GLY A 407 -23.62 3.64 5.15
N PRO A 408 -24.84 3.20 4.76
CA PRO A 408 -25.82 4.00 4.05
C PRO A 408 -26.49 5.06 4.92
N ALA A 409 -26.43 4.91 6.25
CA ALA A 409 -27.17 5.75 7.19
C ALA A 409 -26.41 7.00 7.65
N LYS A 410 -25.07 7.01 7.61
CA LYS A 410 -24.27 8.15 8.10
C LYS A 410 -23.36 8.71 7.01
N VAL A 411 -23.71 9.90 6.53
CA VAL A 411 -22.98 10.65 5.50
C VAL A 411 -22.74 12.07 6.00
N GLU A 412 -21.49 12.51 5.99
CA GLU A 412 -21.06 13.85 6.40
C GLU A 412 -20.43 14.58 5.20
N GLU A 413 -20.61 15.90 5.14
CA GLU A 413 -19.84 16.73 4.21
C GLU A 413 -18.39 16.81 4.68
N VAL A 414 -17.45 16.77 3.74
CA VAL A 414 -16.03 17.00 3.98
C VAL A 414 -15.61 18.27 3.26
N LYS A 415 -14.95 19.17 3.98
CA LYS A 415 -14.34 20.39 3.44
C LYS A 415 -12.93 20.49 3.98
N GLU A 416 -12.07 21.23 3.28
CA GLU A 416 -10.73 21.57 3.77
C GLU A 416 -10.78 22.06 5.22
N GLY A 417 -9.95 21.46 6.07
CA GLY A 417 -9.87 21.67 7.51
C GLY A 417 -10.79 20.80 8.38
N TYR A 418 -11.78 20.11 7.80
CA TYR A 418 -12.64 19.22 8.59
C TYR A 418 -11.85 18.02 9.10
N VAL A 419 -12.02 17.73 10.39
CA VAL A 419 -11.40 16.61 11.09
C VAL A 419 -12.50 15.64 11.54
N PHE A 420 -12.26 14.34 11.38
CA PHE A 420 -13.15 13.27 11.82
C PHE A 420 -12.40 12.27 12.68
N PHE A 421 -13.05 11.77 13.72
CA PHE A 421 -12.66 10.57 14.43
C PHE A 421 -13.46 9.39 13.89
N VAL A 422 -12.75 8.29 13.61
CA VAL A 422 -13.35 7.01 13.23
C VAL A 422 -12.95 5.97 14.28
N GLY A 423 -13.93 5.31 14.89
CA GLY A 423 -13.68 4.28 15.89
C GLY A 423 -13.02 3.02 15.31
N ALA A 424 -12.41 2.19 16.16
CA ALA A 424 -11.91 0.88 15.74
C ALA A 424 -13.02 -0.02 15.20
N ASP A 425 -12.70 -0.84 14.20
CA ASP A 425 -13.61 -1.76 13.53
C ASP A 425 -14.91 -1.08 13.03
N ALA A 426 -14.85 0.24 12.85
CA ALA A 426 -15.90 1.04 12.26
C ALA A 426 -16.02 0.62 10.80
N ASP A 427 -17.01 -0.21 10.52
CA ASP A 427 -17.27 -0.69 9.17
C ASP A 427 -17.65 0.48 8.24
N PRO A 428 -16.81 0.88 7.26
CA PRO A 428 -17.18 1.90 6.28
C PRO A 428 -18.25 1.38 5.31
N THR A 429 -18.50 0.07 5.34
CA THR A 429 -19.39 -0.69 4.48
C THR A 429 -20.37 -1.48 5.34
N ASP A 430 -21.53 -0.89 5.64
CA ASP A 430 -22.72 -1.73 5.44
C ASP A 430 -22.60 -2.17 3.97
N GLN A 431 -22.27 -3.44 3.82
CA GLN A 431 -21.90 -4.12 2.61
C GLN A 431 -22.57 -3.47 1.39
N LEU A 432 -21.77 -3.00 0.42
CA LEU A 432 -22.20 -3.21 -0.96
C LEU A 432 -22.51 -4.71 -1.01
N PRO A 433 -23.73 -5.13 -1.37
CA PRO A 433 -24.12 -6.52 -1.26
C PRO A 433 -23.25 -7.33 -2.21
N LEU A 434 -22.10 -7.79 -1.73
CA LEU A 434 -21.68 -9.13 -2.00
C LEU A 434 -22.85 -9.95 -1.45
N SER A 435 -23.65 -10.50 -2.36
CA SER A 435 -24.56 -11.58 -2.03
C SER A 435 -23.78 -12.70 -1.31
N LEU A 436 -24.44 -13.81 -1.00
CA LEU A 436 -23.77 -15.08 -0.66
C LEU A 436 -23.37 -15.25 0.82
N PRO A 437 -24.33 -15.45 1.74
CA PRO A 437 -24.22 -16.67 2.57
C PRO A 437 -24.91 -17.85 1.88
N GLU A 438 -26.07 -17.59 1.28
CA GLU A 438 -26.93 -18.61 0.66
C GLU A 438 -26.26 -19.25 -0.57
N LEU A 439 -25.56 -18.45 -1.36
CA LEU A 439 -25.00 -18.84 -2.65
C LEU A 439 -23.57 -19.42 -2.57
N VAL A 440 -22.88 -19.33 -1.41
CA VAL A 440 -21.45 -19.71 -1.29
C VAL A 440 -21.23 -21.18 -1.67
N ASN A 441 -22.06 -22.06 -1.13
CA ASN A 441 -21.90 -23.50 -1.32
C ASN A 441 -22.17 -23.92 -2.78
N ILE A 442 -23.21 -23.34 -3.41
CA ILE A 442 -23.53 -23.64 -4.81
C ILE A 442 -22.47 -23.07 -5.78
N HIS A 443 -21.86 -21.90 -5.47
CA HIS A 443 -20.72 -21.39 -6.23
C HIS A 443 -19.48 -22.26 -6.07
N ASN A 444 -19.15 -22.66 -4.84
CA ASN A 444 -18.00 -23.53 -4.58
C ASN A 444 -18.15 -24.87 -5.32
N ALA A 445 -19.33 -25.49 -5.26
CA ALA A 445 -19.61 -26.71 -6.03
C ALA A 445 -19.43 -26.49 -7.54
N PHE A 446 -19.89 -25.36 -8.07
CA PHE A 446 -19.71 -25.00 -9.47
C PHE A 446 -18.23 -24.84 -9.86
N HIS A 447 -17.45 -24.09 -9.09
CA HIS A 447 -16.02 -23.87 -9.37
C HIS A 447 -15.16 -25.12 -9.16
N GLN A 448 -15.62 -26.07 -8.34
CA GLN A 448 -15.01 -27.38 -8.19
C GLN A 448 -15.38 -28.36 -9.32
N GLY A 449 -16.28 -27.98 -10.24
CA GLY A 449 -16.75 -28.86 -11.30
C GLY A 449 -17.77 -29.92 -10.85
N GLN A 450 -18.38 -29.76 -9.67
CA GLN A 450 -19.43 -30.64 -9.15
C GLN A 450 -20.79 -30.26 -9.75
N TYR A 451 -20.89 -30.28 -11.08
CA TYR A 451 -22.06 -29.74 -11.80
C TYR A 451 -23.37 -30.45 -11.46
N GLN A 452 -23.33 -31.76 -11.19
CA GLN A 452 -24.53 -32.49 -10.77
C GLN A 452 -25.03 -32.01 -9.39
N ASP A 453 -24.11 -31.77 -8.44
CA ASP A 453 -24.46 -31.25 -7.12
C ASP A 453 -25.02 -29.83 -7.18
N VAL A 454 -24.56 -29.02 -8.14
CA VAL A 454 -25.12 -27.68 -8.41
C VAL A 454 -26.57 -27.79 -8.90
N ILE A 455 -26.86 -28.73 -9.79
CA ILE A 455 -28.21 -28.97 -10.32
C ILE A 455 -29.15 -29.45 -9.21
N ASP A 456 -28.67 -30.38 -8.38
CA ASP A 456 -29.44 -30.99 -7.30
C ASP A 456 -29.52 -30.11 -6.03
N PHE A 457 -28.84 -28.95 -6.03
CA PHE A 457 -28.80 -28.03 -4.89
C PHE A 457 -30.20 -27.47 -4.59
N ASP A 458 -30.65 -27.59 -3.33
CA ASP A 458 -31.94 -27.05 -2.90
C ASP A 458 -31.86 -25.53 -2.73
N THR A 459 -32.48 -24.81 -3.65
CA THR A 459 -32.55 -23.35 -3.67
C THR A 459 -33.89 -22.81 -3.17
N SER A 460 -34.80 -23.69 -2.70
CA SER A 460 -36.16 -23.30 -2.29
C SER A 460 -36.20 -22.35 -1.09
N SER A 461 -35.13 -22.34 -0.30
CA SER A 461 -34.96 -21.48 0.88
C SER A 461 -34.28 -20.15 0.57
N PHE A 462 -33.81 -19.93 -0.67
CA PHE A 462 -33.06 -18.73 -1.02
C PHE A 462 -33.98 -17.50 -1.10
N SER A 463 -33.40 -16.35 -0.74
CA SER A 463 -34.04 -15.06 -0.91
C SER A 463 -34.39 -14.76 -2.39
N PRO A 464 -35.45 -13.97 -2.67
CA PRO A 464 -35.88 -13.65 -4.03
C PRO A 464 -34.78 -13.04 -4.92
N GLU A 465 -33.87 -12.27 -4.33
CA GLU A 465 -32.70 -11.68 -5.00
C GLU A 465 -31.64 -12.71 -5.41
N ASN A 466 -31.53 -13.84 -4.71
CA ASN A 466 -30.58 -14.92 -5.02
C ASN A 466 -31.17 -16.01 -5.94
N ALA A 467 -32.47 -15.98 -6.22
CA ALA A 467 -33.14 -16.97 -7.06
C ALA A 467 -32.59 -16.99 -8.51
N LEU A 468 -32.38 -15.82 -9.12
CA LEU A 468 -31.85 -15.73 -10.47
C LEU A 468 -30.35 -16.14 -10.56
N PRO A 469 -29.44 -15.64 -9.69
CA PRO A 469 -28.07 -16.12 -9.63
C PRO A 469 -27.94 -17.65 -9.46
N ALA A 470 -28.73 -18.24 -8.56
CA ALA A 470 -28.75 -19.69 -8.36
C ALA A 470 -29.22 -20.44 -9.61
N ARG A 471 -30.30 -19.96 -10.27
CA ARG A 471 -30.78 -20.51 -11.54
C ARG A 471 -29.71 -20.43 -12.62
N ILE A 472 -28.96 -19.33 -12.70
CA ILE A 472 -27.88 -19.17 -13.69
C ILE A 472 -26.79 -20.22 -13.48
N LEU A 473 -26.37 -20.50 -12.23
CA LEU A 473 -25.40 -21.56 -11.93
C LEU A 473 -25.93 -22.93 -12.34
N GLN A 474 -27.19 -23.24 -12.05
CA GLN A 474 -27.83 -24.50 -12.46
C GLN A 474 -27.87 -24.65 -13.99
N LEU A 475 -28.23 -23.58 -14.72
CA LEU A 475 -28.24 -23.60 -16.19
C LEU A 475 -26.83 -23.78 -16.76
N ARG A 476 -25.82 -23.10 -16.19
CA ARG A 476 -24.41 -23.26 -16.58
C ARG A 476 -23.90 -24.68 -16.31
N ALA A 477 -24.27 -25.27 -15.18
CA ALA A 477 -23.93 -26.65 -14.85
C ALA A 477 -24.54 -27.65 -15.84
N ARG A 478 -25.80 -27.43 -16.25
CA ARG A 478 -26.47 -28.22 -17.29
C ARG A 478 -25.79 -28.09 -18.65
N ILE A 479 -25.36 -26.88 -19.04
CA ILE A 479 -24.54 -26.66 -20.25
C ILE A 479 -23.25 -27.47 -20.17
N ALA A 480 -22.54 -27.44 -19.03
CA ALA A 480 -21.29 -28.17 -18.83
C ALA A 480 -21.47 -29.70 -18.90
N LEU A 481 -22.63 -30.22 -18.50
CA LEU A 481 -23.02 -31.64 -18.63
C LEU A 481 -23.62 -32.01 -20.00
N GLY A 482 -23.59 -31.09 -20.99
CA GLY A 482 -24.06 -31.34 -22.35
C GLY A 482 -25.58 -31.23 -22.56
N GLN A 483 -26.34 -30.76 -21.57
CA GLN A 483 -27.80 -30.57 -21.66
C GLN A 483 -28.19 -29.24 -22.34
N THR A 484 -27.44 -28.81 -23.36
CA THR A 484 -27.58 -27.49 -24.00
C THR A 484 -28.95 -27.28 -24.65
N ALA A 485 -29.51 -28.30 -25.29
CA ALA A 485 -30.82 -28.21 -25.95
C ALA A 485 -31.96 -27.91 -24.96
N GLU A 486 -31.91 -28.49 -23.77
CA GLU A 486 -32.92 -28.25 -22.73
C GLU A 486 -32.77 -26.86 -22.13
N VAL A 487 -31.53 -26.41 -21.90
CA VAL A 487 -31.24 -25.05 -21.42
C VAL A 487 -31.73 -24.00 -22.41
N LEU A 488 -31.52 -24.20 -23.71
CA LEU A 488 -32.03 -23.30 -24.76
C LEU A 488 -33.56 -23.21 -24.71
N ALA A 489 -34.26 -24.35 -24.57
CA ALA A 489 -35.71 -24.37 -24.44
C ALA A 489 -36.21 -23.64 -23.18
N ASP A 490 -35.49 -23.78 -22.06
CA ASP A 490 -35.83 -23.18 -20.76
C ASP A 490 -35.68 -21.66 -20.74
N VAL A 491 -34.70 -21.10 -21.47
CA VAL A 491 -34.44 -19.65 -21.48
C VAL A 491 -35.12 -18.92 -22.65
N GLU A 492 -35.65 -19.64 -23.65
CA GLU A 492 -36.10 -19.06 -24.93
C GLU A 492 -37.06 -17.88 -24.78
N LYS A 493 -38.00 -17.95 -23.84
CA LYS A 493 -39.03 -16.93 -23.64
C LYS A 493 -38.56 -15.71 -22.83
N GLU A 494 -37.49 -15.85 -22.07
CA GLU A 494 -37.03 -14.85 -21.11
C GLU A 494 -35.72 -14.16 -21.57
N ALA A 495 -34.91 -14.84 -22.38
CA ALA A 495 -33.57 -14.42 -22.81
C ALA A 495 -33.54 -13.06 -23.54
N ASP A 496 -34.62 -12.66 -24.21
CA ASP A 496 -34.72 -11.35 -24.88
C ASP A 496 -34.98 -10.20 -23.90
N THR A 497 -35.44 -10.50 -22.68
CA THR A 497 -35.85 -9.50 -21.67
C THR A 497 -34.97 -9.49 -20.43
N ILE A 498 -34.33 -10.62 -20.09
CA ILE A 498 -33.43 -10.78 -18.95
C ILE A 498 -32.00 -10.98 -19.50
N PRO A 499 -31.12 -9.96 -19.42
CA PRO A 499 -29.79 -10.00 -20.02
C PRO A 499 -28.94 -11.19 -19.57
N ASP A 500 -29.07 -11.59 -18.30
CA ASP A 500 -28.36 -12.72 -17.70
C ASP A 500 -28.72 -14.04 -18.40
N LEU A 501 -30.01 -14.25 -18.69
CA LEU A 501 -30.50 -15.42 -19.42
C LEU A 501 -30.18 -15.32 -20.93
N GLY A 502 -30.10 -14.10 -21.47
CA GLY A 502 -29.53 -13.85 -22.80
C GLY A 502 -28.08 -14.28 -22.91
N ALA A 503 -27.27 -14.01 -21.88
CA ALA A 503 -25.87 -14.45 -21.82
C ALA A 503 -25.74 -15.97 -21.66
N VAL A 504 -26.63 -16.61 -20.88
CA VAL A 504 -26.75 -18.08 -20.82
C VAL A 504 -27.12 -18.67 -22.18
N LYS A 505 -28.07 -18.06 -22.91
CA LYS A 505 -28.44 -18.47 -24.28
C LYS A 505 -27.25 -18.36 -25.23
N ALA A 506 -26.47 -17.28 -25.18
CA ALA A 506 -25.28 -17.12 -26.00
C ALA A 506 -24.24 -18.22 -25.73
N LEU A 507 -23.97 -18.53 -24.45
CA LEU A 507 -23.08 -19.61 -24.07
C LEU A 507 -23.60 -20.99 -24.53
N ALA A 508 -24.88 -21.28 -24.33
CA ALA A 508 -25.48 -22.55 -24.76
C ALA A 508 -25.42 -22.74 -26.29
N GLN A 509 -25.64 -21.68 -27.07
CA GLN A 509 -25.51 -21.70 -28.53
C GLN A 509 -24.06 -21.94 -28.98
N GLN A 510 -23.09 -21.30 -28.31
CA GLN A 510 -21.67 -21.54 -28.56
C GLN A 510 -21.33 -23.02 -28.33
N THR A 511 -21.77 -23.61 -27.21
CA THR A 511 -21.53 -25.01 -26.88
C THR A 511 -22.28 -25.97 -27.82
N ALA A 512 -23.45 -25.58 -28.33
CA ALA A 512 -24.20 -26.37 -29.32
C ALA A 512 -23.60 -26.30 -30.74
N GLY A 513 -22.58 -25.46 -30.97
CA GLY A 513 -21.90 -25.31 -32.26
C GLY A 513 -22.43 -24.19 -33.15
N ASP A 514 -23.45 -23.42 -32.72
CA ASP A 514 -23.95 -22.25 -33.45
C ASP A 514 -23.13 -20.99 -33.10
N SER A 515 -21.88 -21.01 -33.54
CA SER A 515 -20.88 -19.97 -33.28
C SER A 515 -21.25 -18.59 -33.81
N GLU A 516 -21.91 -18.53 -34.97
CA GLU A 516 -22.28 -17.27 -35.63
C GLU A 516 -23.38 -16.55 -34.85
N PHE A 517 -24.43 -17.27 -34.45
CA PHE A 517 -25.49 -16.72 -33.62
C PHE A 517 -24.97 -16.31 -32.24
N ALA A 518 -24.16 -17.16 -31.61
CA ALA A 518 -23.59 -16.89 -30.30
C ALA A 518 -22.73 -15.61 -30.28
N LEU A 519 -21.92 -15.40 -31.32
CA LEU A 519 -21.10 -14.19 -31.46
C LEU A 519 -21.95 -12.93 -31.66
N ALA A 520 -22.94 -12.98 -32.55
CA ALA A 520 -23.80 -11.82 -32.81
C ALA A 520 -24.60 -11.41 -31.57
N LEU A 521 -25.13 -12.38 -30.82
CA LEU A 521 -25.84 -12.13 -29.56
C LEU A 521 -24.90 -11.58 -28.48
N SER A 522 -23.69 -12.14 -28.39
CA SER A 522 -22.63 -11.72 -27.47
C SER A 522 -22.23 -10.26 -27.67
N GLN A 523 -21.96 -9.84 -28.91
CA GLN A 523 -21.62 -8.46 -29.23
C GLN A 523 -22.75 -7.50 -28.85
N LYS A 524 -24.00 -7.84 -29.20
CA LYS A 524 -25.18 -7.04 -28.82
C LYS A 524 -25.31 -6.89 -27.30
N LEU A 525 -25.12 -7.98 -26.54
CA LEU A 525 -25.20 -7.96 -25.08
C LEU A 525 -24.05 -7.17 -24.44
N ALA A 526 -22.83 -7.30 -24.95
CA ALA A 526 -21.68 -6.53 -24.47
C ALA A 526 -21.86 -5.01 -24.69
N GLU A 527 -22.45 -4.61 -25.81
CA GLU A 527 -22.76 -3.22 -26.12
C GLU A 527 -23.89 -2.66 -25.25
N THR A 528 -24.95 -3.43 -25.04
CA THR A 528 -26.18 -2.93 -24.39
C THR A 528 -26.20 -3.13 -22.86
N HIS A 529 -25.50 -4.16 -22.37
CA HIS A 529 -25.54 -4.61 -20.98
C HIS A 529 -24.14 -4.96 -20.44
N GLY A 530 -23.09 -4.30 -20.93
CA GLY A 530 -21.70 -4.60 -20.55
C GLY A 530 -21.32 -4.35 -19.08
N GLU A 531 -22.21 -3.73 -18.29
CA GLU A 531 -22.05 -3.56 -16.83
C GLU A 531 -22.67 -4.71 -16.03
N ASN A 532 -23.43 -5.62 -16.65
CA ASN A 532 -24.01 -6.77 -15.97
C ASN A 532 -22.93 -7.86 -15.76
N ALA A 533 -22.82 -8.35 -14.52
CA ALA A 533 -21.78 -9.31 -14.12
C ALA A 533 -21.86 -10.67 -14.84
N THR A 534 -23.07 -11.20 -15.06
CA THR A 534 -23.26 -12.46 -15.80
C THR A 534 -22.98 -12.27 -17.28
N VAL A 535 -23.37 -11.13 -17.87
CA VAL A 535 -23.00 -10.76 -19.23
C VAL A 535 -21.48 -10.72 -19.36
N GLN A 536 -20.78 -10.00 -18.48
CA GLN A 536 -19.31 -9.92 -18.52
C GLN A 536 -18.65 -11.29 -18.56
N THR A 537 -19.00 -12.20 -17.65
CA THR A 537 -18.38 -13.53 -17.58
C THR A 537 -18.76 -14.42 -18.75
N LEU A 538 -20.06 -14.59 -19.04
CA LEU A 538 -20.51 -15.58 -20.03
C LEU A 538 -20.25 -15.09 -21.46
N VAL A 539 -20.50 -13.81 -21.75
CA VAL A 539 -20.17 -13.22 -23.05
C VAL A 539 -18.66 -13.13 -23.23
N GLY A 540 -17.90 -12.78 -22.18
CA GLY A 540 -16.43 -12.83 -22.23
C GLY A 540 -15.91 -14.23 -22.61
N THR A 541 -16.55 -15.29 -22.08
CA THR A 541 -16.23 -16.69 -22.43
C THR A 541 -16.50 -16.98 -23.90
N VAL A 542 -17.66 -16.56 -24.43
CA VAL A 542 -18.02 -16.76 -25.85
C VAL A 542 -17.10 -15.97 -26.78
N LEU A 543 -16.82 -14.70 -26.47
CA LEU A 543 -15.91 -13.86 -27.25
C LEU A 543 -14.51 -14.47 -27.32
N GLN A 544 -13.96 -14.94 -26.18
CA GLN A 544 -12.67 -15.62 -26.17
C GLN A 544 -12.69 -16.91 -26.99
N ALA A 545 -13.74 -17.73 -26.88
CA ALA A 545 -13.88 -18.96 -27.66
C ALA A 545 -13.92 -18.71 -29.19
N GLN A 546 -14.34 -17.51 -29.61
CA GLN A 546 -14.36 -17.06 -31.01
C GLN A 546 -13.07 -16.31 -31.42
N GLY A 547 -12.06 -16.25 -30.56
CA GLY A 547 -10.81 -15.53 -30.81
C GLY A 547 -10.91 -14.00 -30.74
N GLN A 548 -12.01 -13.45 -30.21
CA GLN A 548 -12.20 -12.01 -29.97
C GLN A 548 -11.59 -11.62 -28.61
N THR A 549 -10.29 -11.85 -28.45
CA THR A 549 -9.60 -11.71 -27.16
C THR A 549 -9.62 -10.29 -26.60
N ASP A 550 -9.41 -9.28 -27.45
CA ASP A 550 -9.38 -7.89 -27.01
C ASP A 550 -10.77 -7.42 -26.53
N ASP A 551 -11.83 -7.81 -27.23
CA ASP A 551 -13.21 -7.50 -26.85
C ASP A 551 -13.61 -8.22 -25.56
N ALA A 552 -13.17 -9.48 -25.39
CA ALA A 552 -13.39 -10.24 -24.15
C ALA A 552 -12.74 -9.54 -22.95
N LEU A 553 -11.46 -9.17 -23.05
CA LEU A 553 -10.74 -8.47 -21.98
C LEU A 553 -11.31 -7.07 -21.73
N ALA A 554 -11.71 -6.34 -22.77
CA ALA A 554 -12.35 -5.04 -22.64
C ALA A 554 -13.68 -5.14 -21.88
N LEU A 555 -14.48 -6.17 -22.15
CA LEU A 555 -15.72 -6.42 -21.42
C LEU A 555 -15.44 -6.85 -19.97
N LEU A 556 -14.53 -7.80 -19.75
CA LEU A 556 -14.20 -8.30 -18.42
C LEU A 556 -13.60 -7.23 -17.53
N SER A 557 -12.83 -6.28 -18.08
CA SER A 557 -12.24 -5.15 -17.33
C SER A 557 -13.27 -4.20 -16.71
N LYS A 558 -14.56 -4.29 -17.11
CA LYS A 558 -15.65 -3.51 -16.52
C LYS A 558 -16.20 -4.12 -15.22
N HIS A 559 -15.68 -5.27 -14.79
CA HIS A 559 -16.15 -5.93 -13.58
C HIS A 559 -15.97 -5.05 -12.33
N GLN A 560 -16.91 -5.18 -11.38
CA GLN A 560 -16.86 -4.49 -10.09
C GLN A 560 -16.61 -5.52 -8.98
N GLY A 561 -15.41 -6.08 -8.94
CA GLY A 561 -15.05 -7.11 -7.94
C GLY A 561 -15.66 -8.50 -8.22
N ASN A 562 -16.06 -8.79 -9.46
CA ASN A 562 -16.51 -10.14 -9.83
C ASN A 562 -15.31 -11.08 -10.00
N LEU A 563 -15.22 -12.10 -9.15
CA LEU A 563 -14.14 -13.10 -9.16
C LEU A 563 -14.13 -14.01 -10.38
N GLU A 564 -15.29 -14.28 -11.00
CA GLU A 564 -15.33 -15.06 -12.23
C GLU A 564 -14.75 -14.29 -13.41
N ALA A 565 -14.94 -12.97 -13.44
CA ALA A 565 -14.35 -12.11 -14.46
C ALA A 565 -12.82 -12.01 -14.31
N VAL A 566 -12.33 -11.94 -13.07
CA VAL A 566 -10.89 -12.02 -12.74
C VAL A 566 -10.32 -13.36 -13.20
N ALA A 567 -10.95 -14.47 -12.80
CA ALA A 567 -10.47 -15.82 -13.12
C ALA A 567 -10.41 -16.05 -14.64
N LEU A 568 -11.43 -15.60 -15.37
CA LEU A 568 -11.45 -15.68 -16.84
C LEU A 568 -10.37 -14.78 -17.47
N SER A 569 -10.16 -13.57 -16.97
CA SER A 569 -9.08 -12.69 -17.45
C SER A 569 -7.70 -13.33 -17.24
N VAL A 570 -7.48 -13.95 -16.08
CA VAL A 570 -6.26 -14.72 -15.79
C VAL A 570 -6.08 -15.86 -16.81
N GLN A 571 -7.13 -16.64 -17.09
CA GLN A 571 -7.06 -17.71 -18.09
C GLN A 571 -6.71 -17.18 -19.49
N ILE A 572 -7.35 -16.08 -19.92
CA ILE A 572 -7.07 -15.43 -21.21
C ILE A 572 -5.61 -14.95 -21.29
N TYR A 573 -5.10 -14.33 -20.22
CA TYR A 573 -3.69 -13.90 -20.17
C TYR A 573 -2.73 -15.09 -20.23
N LEU A 574 -3.04 -16.21 -19.56
CA LEU A 574 -2.22 -17.41 -19.63
C LEU A 574 -2.23 -18.05 -21.03
N GLN A 575 -3.41 -18.11 -21.68
CA GLN A 575 -3.55 -18.61 -23.06
C GLN A 575 -2.78 -17.76 -24.07
N THR A 576 -2.72 -16.44 -23.86
CA THR A 576 -1.96 -15.50 -24.71
C THR A 576 -0.50 -15.32 -24.27
N ASN A 577 -0.02 -16.17 -23.35
CA ASN A 577 1.35 -16.16 -22.82
C ASN A 577 1.77 -14.84 -22.15
N ARG A 578 0.82 -14.09 -21.58
CA ARG A 578 1.00 -12.86 -20.80
C ARG A 578 1.00 -13.15 -19.29
N ILE A 579 2.00 -13.91 -18.85
CA ILE A 579 2.16 -14.33 -17.45
C ILE A 579 2.28 -13.10 -16.52
N ASP A 580 2.87 -12.02 -17.01
CA ASP A 580 3.01 -10.74 -16.30
C ASP A 580 1.65 -10.14 -15.92
N LEU A 581 0.69 -10.14 -16.86
CA LEU A 581 -0.66 -9.62 -16.61
C LEU A 581 -1.48 -10.59 -15.76
N ALA A 582 -1.35 -11.91 -15.98
CA ALA A 582 -2.00 -12.92 -15.15
C ALA A 582 -1.55 -12.83 -13.68
N LEU A 583 -0.25 -12.66 -13.44
CA LEU A 583 0.32 -12.43 -12.10
C LEU A 583 -0.23 -11.15 -11.46
N LYS A 584 -0.30 -10.06 -12.24
CA LYS A 584 -0.84 -8.79 -11.76
C LYS A 584 -2.30 -8.93 -11.35
N GLU A 585 -3.11 -9.56 -12.20
CA GLU A 585 -4.55 -9.73 -12.00
C GLU A 585 -4.85 -10.60 -10.77
N VAL A 586 -4.20 -11.75 -10.65
CA VAL A 586 -4.40 -12.63 -9.48
C VAL A 586 -3.83 -12.03 -8.20
N SER A 587 -2.71 -11.31 -8.27
CA SER A 587 -2.15 -10.62 -7.10
C SER A 587 -3.06 -9.49 -6.62
N ALA A 588 -3.75 -8.81 -7.55
CA ALA A 588 -4.75 -7.81 -7.20
C ALA A 588 -5.98 -8.46 -6.53
N ALA A 589 -6.46 -9.58 -7.08
CA ALA A 589 -7.60 -10.33 -6.53
C ALA A 589 -7.33 -10.89 -5.13
N LYS A 590 -6.12 -11.42 -4.90
CA LYS A 590 -5.69 -11.93 -3.58
C LYS A 590 -5.74 -10.89 -2.47
N ARG A 591 -5.64 -9.59 -2.79
CA ARG A 591 -5.66 -8.54 -1.76
C ARG A 591 -7.02 -8.39 -1.08
N TRP A 592 -8.12 -8.76 -1.75
CA TRP A 592 -9.48 -8.58 -1.25
C TRP A 592 -10.31 -9.88 -1.18
N ALA A 593 -9.80 -10.99 -1.74
CA ALA A 593 -10.46 -12.28 -1.74
C ALA A 593 -9.47 -13.43 -1.52
N GLN A 594 -8.54 -13.27 -0.57
CA GLN A 594 -7.50 -14.27 -0.28
C GLN A 594 -8.08 -15.64 0.11
N ASP A 595 -9.21 -15.66 0.83
CA ASP A 595 -9.87 -16.89 1.26
C ASP A 595 -10.79 -17.50 0.19
N SER A 596 -10.90 -16.86 -0.98
CA SER A 596 -11.73 -17.36 -2.06
C SER A 596 -11.09 -18.56 -2.74
N LEU A 597 -11.87 -19.64 -2.84
CA LEU A 597 -11.49 -20.83 -3.60
C LEU A 597 -11.09 -20.48 -5.04
N LEU A 598 -11.86 -19.63 -5.71
CA LEU A 598 -11.63 -19.30 -7.12
C LEU A 598 -10.32 -18.52 -7.31
N VAL A 599 -9.94 -17.68 -6.34
CA VAL A 599 -8.65 -16.97 -6.35
C VAL A 599 -7.50 -17.95 -6.13
N ASN A 600 -7.64 -18.90 -5.21
CA ASN A 600 -6.63 -19.93 -4.95
C ASN A 600 -6.42 -20.84 -6.16
N ILE A 601 -7.49 -21.18 -6.88
CA ILE A 601 -7.43 -21.92 -8.15
C ILE A 601 -6.73 -21.06 -9.23
N ALA A 602 -7.10 -19.79 -9.37
CA ALA A 602 -6.48 -18.89 -10.35
C ALA A 602 -4.97 -18.68 -10.08
N GLU A 603 -4.57 -18.54 -8.81
CA GLU A 603 -3.17 -18.47 -8.43
C GLU A 603 -2.44 -19.76 -8.76
N SER A 604 -3.10 -20.91 -8.55
CA SER A 604 -2.53 -22.21 -8.90
C SER A 604 -2.28 -22.33 -10.41
N TRP A 605 -3.18 -21.83 -11.27
CA TRP A 605 -2.93 -21.78 -12.73
C TRP A 605 -1.70 -20.94 -13.08
N VAL A 606 -1.58 -19.76 -12.49
CA VAL A 606 -0.42 -18.89 -12.70
C VAL A 606 0.85 -19.55 -12.17
N GLY A 607 0.79 -20.17 -10.99
CA GLY A 607 1.89 -20.89 -10.35
C GLY A 607 2.41 -22.05 -11.19
N LEU A 608 1.51 -22.85 -11.78
CA LEU A 608 1.86 -23.92 -12.72
C LEU A 608 2.54 -23.38 -14.00
N ARG A 609 2.27 -22.14 -14.40
CA ARG A 609 2.93 -21.52 -15.55
C ARG A 609 4.30 -20.90 -15.21
N VAL A 610 4.46 -20.39 -13.99
CA VAL A 610 5.71 -19.78 -13.47
C VAL A 610 6.74 -20.85 -13.11
N GLY A 611 6.31 -21.92 -12.44
CA GLY A 611 7.14 -23.04 -12.02
C GLY A 611 8.01 -22.81 -10.78
N GLY A 612 8.97 -23.71 -10.56
CA GLY A 612 9.81 -23.74 -9.35
C GLY A 612 9.02 -24.14 -8.11
N GLU A 613 9.19 -23.41 -7.00
CA GLU A 613 8.48 -23.66 -5.74
C GLU A 613 6.95 -23.49 -5.88
N LYS A 614 6.49 -22.80 -6.93
CA LYS A 614 5.05 -22.59 -7.18
C LYS A 614 4.32 -23.86 -7.61
N TYR A 615 5.00 -24.87 -8.15
CA TYR A 615 4.39 -26.17 -8.40
C TYR A 615 3.89 -26.83 -7.11
N GLN A 616 4.67 -26.73 -6.03
CA GLN A 616 4.29 -27.28 -4.73
C GLN A 616 3.11 -26.52 -4.10
N SER A 617 3.05 -25.20 -4.31
CA SER A 617 1.92 -24.38 -3.83
C SER A 617 0.62 -24.76 -4.54
N ALA A 618 0.66 -24.90 -5.88
CA ALA A 618 -0.49 -25.32 -6.67
C ALA A 618 -0.92 -26.76 -6.33
N PHE A 619 0.04 -27.66 -6.06
CA PHE A 619 -0.25 -29.02 -5.63
C PHE A 619 -1.13 -29.06 -4.38
N TYR A 620 -0.79 -28.31 -3.33
CA TYR A 620 -1.57 -28.36 -2.07
C TYR A 620 -3.02 -27.90 -2.26
N VAL A 621 -3.25 -26.89 -3.09
CA VAL A 621 -4.62 -26.43 -3.41
C VAL A 621 -5.39 -27.55 -4.10
N TYR A 622 -4.83 -28.18 -5.14
CA TYR A 622 -5.53 -29.25 -5.84
C TYR A 622 -5.64 -30.55 -5.05
N GLU A 623 -4.65 -30.87 -4.20
CA GLU A 623 -4.71 -32.01 -3.28
C GLU A 623 -5.87 -31.85 -2.30
N GLU A 624 -6.07 -30.66 -1.74
CA GLU A 624 -7.21 -30.36 -0.88
C GLU A 624 -8.54 -30.57 -1.62
N LEU A 625 -8.65 -30.07 -2.86
CA LEU A 625 -9.86 -30.20 -3.68
C LEU A 625 -10.12 -31.64 -4.14
N ALA A 626 -9.07 -32.44 -4.33
CA ALA A 626 -9.16 -33.84 -4.74
C ALA A 626 -9.21 -34.81 -3.55
N SER A 627 -9.06 -34.32 -2.32
CA SER A 627 -8.84 -35.13 -1.11
C SER A 627 -9.96 -36.12 -0.79
N ASN A 628 -11.19 -35.88 -1.25
CA ASN A 628 -12.32 -36.80 -1.10
C ASN A 628 -12.67 -37.50 -2.43
N PRO A 629 -12.24 -38.77 -2.63
CA PRO A 629 -12.42 -39.48 -3.90
C PRO A 629 -13.89 -39.69 -4.32
N ASN A 630 -14.82 -39.62 -3.35
CA ASN A 630 -16.24 -39.81 -3.63
C ASN A 630 -16.87 -38.57 -4.28
N THR A 631 -16.44 -37.38 -3.89
CA THR A 631 -17.00 -36.08 -4.31
C THR A 631 -16.06 -35.27 -5.21
N ALA A 632 -14.82 -35.72 -5.40
CA ALA A 632 -13.86 -35.05 -6.27
C ALA A 632 -14.32 -35.12 -7.75
N ALA A 633 -14.41 -33.95 -8.38
CA ALA A 633 -14.67 -33.82 -9.80
C ALA A 633 -13.40 -34.16 -10.62
N PRO A 634 -13.56 -34.59 -11.88
CA PRO A 634 -12.45 -34.80 -12.82
C PRO A 634 -11.44 -33.65 -12.83
N LEU A 635 -11.93 -32.40 -12.86
CA LEU A 635 -11.12 -31.19 -12.97
C LEU A 635 -10.11 -31.04 -11.81
N SER A 636 -10.55 -31.28 -10.56
CA SER A 636 -9.66 -31.20 -9.39
C SER A 636 -8.57 -32.27 -9.42
N ILE A 637 -8.93 -33.49 -9.85
CA ILE A 637 -7.99 -34.61 -9.94
C ILE A 637 -6.97 -34.37 -11.06
N VAL A 638 -7.41 -33.82 -12.20
CA VAL A 638 -6.51 -33.39 -13.29
C VAL A 638 -5.56 -32.31 -12.81
N GLY A 639 -6.04 -31.30 -12.09
CA GLY A 639 -5.19 -30.25 -11.51
C GLY A 639 -4.11 -30.81 -10.57
N GLN A 640 -4.48 -31.75 -9.70
CA GLN A 640 -3.54 -32.46 -8.81
C GLN A 640 -2.50 -33.23 -9.63
N ALA A 641 -2.94 -34.02 -10.62
CA ALA A 641 -2.05 -34.82 -11.45
C ALA A 641 -1.07 -33.95 -12.26
N ILE A 642 -1.53 -32.82 -12.81
CA ILE A 642 -0.66 -31.87 -13.51
C ILE A 642 0.42 -31.31 -12.57
N ALA A 643 0.06 -30.93 -11.34
CA ALA A 643 1.02 -30.46 -10.36
C ALA A 643 2.06 -31.56 -10.01
N GLU A 644 1.62 -32.81 -9.83
CA GLU A 644 2.51 -33.95 -9.57
C GLU A 644 3.47 -34.23 -10.75
N LEU A 645 2.97 -34.15 -11.99
CA LEU A 645 3.80 -34.26 -13.21
C LEU A 645 4.89 -33.19 -13.22
N HIS A 646 4.56 -31.94 -12.91
CA HIS A 646 5.54 -30.84 -12.83
C HIS A 646 6.55 -31.00 -11.69
N LEU A 647 6.16 -31.66 -10.59
CA LEU A 647 7.04 -32.02 -9.47
C LEU A 647 7.89 -33.28 -9.75
N GLY A 648 7.69 -33.95 -10.89
CA GLY A 648 8.39 -35.18 -11.26
C GLY A 648 7.89 -36.43 -10.54
N ARG A 649 6.73 -36.36 -9.88
CA ARG A 649 6.11 -37.43 -9.09
C ARG A 649 5.17 -38.26 -9.97
N LEU A 650 5.77 -38.95 -10.95
CA LEU A 650 5.05 -39.73 -11.96
C LEU A 650 4.20 -40.88 -11.35
N PRO A 651 4.67 -41.65 -10.34
CA PRO A 651 3.86 -42.70 -9.74
C PRO A 651 2.57 -42.18 -9.07
N GLU A 652 2.65 -41.02 -8.42
CA GLU A 652 1.53 -40.37 -7.75
C GLU A 652 0.52 -39.83 -8.78
N ALA A 653 1.00 -39.17 -9.83
CA ALA A 653 0.17 -38.75 -10.96
C ALA A 653 -0.53 -39.94 -11.65
N GLU A 654 0.18 -41.07 -11.80
CA GLU A 654 -0.38 -42.30 -12.36
C GLU A 654 -1.49 -42.88 -11.49
N ALA A 655 -1.31 -42.93 -10.17
CA ALA A 655 -2.33 -43.42 -9.26
C ALA A 655 -3.61 -42.57 -9.33
N ALA A 656 -3.47 -41.24 -9.34
CA ALA A 656 -4.58 -40.30 -9.43
C ALA A 656 -5.36 -40.47 -10.76
N LEU A 657 -4.67 -40.40 -11.90
CA LEU A 657 -5.31 -40.48 -13.23
C LEU A 657 -5.91 -41.86 -13.52
N SER A 658 -5.23 -42.94 -13.13
CA SER A 658 -5.73 -44.30 -13.37
C SER A 658 -7.02 -44.62 -12.59
N SER A 659 -7.16 -44.10 -11.38
CA SER A 659 -8.41 -44.22 -10.61
C SER A 659 -9.51 -43.33 -11.20
N ALA A 660 -9.17 -42.12 -11.65
CA ALA A 660 -10.16 -41.17 -12.15
C ALA A 660 -10.73 -41.57 -13.50
N ILE A 661 -9.91 -42.08 -14.43
CA ILE A 661 -10.35 -42.50 -15.77
C ILE A 661 -11.27 -43.74 -15.72
N GLN A 662 -11.19 -44.55 -14.67
CA GLN A 662 -12.16 -45.63 -14.44
C GLN A 662 -13.54 -45.10 -14.03
N LYS A 663 -13.56 -44.02 -13.24
CA LYS A 663 -14.79 -43.39 -12.73
C LYS A 663 -15.44 -42.48 -13.78
N TYR A 664 -14.62 -41.77 -14.57
CA TYR A 664 -15.06 -40.79 -15.56
C TYR A 664 -14.40 -41.09 -16.91
N PRO A 665 -14.82 -42.19 -17.58
CA PRO A 665 -14.07 -42.69 -18.71
C PRO A 665 -14.20 -41.79 -19.95
N GLU A 666 -15.28 -41.01 -20.09
CA GLU A 666 -15.52 -40.13 -21.23
C GLU A 666 -15.04 -38.68 -21.01
N ASP A 667 -14.41 -38.38 -19.87
CA ASP A 667 -13.90 -37.04 -19.59
C ASP A 667 -12.65 -36.74 -20.44
N VAL A 668 -12.77 -35.75 -21.31
CA VAL A 668 -11.76 -35.41 -22.33
C VAL A 668 -10.45 -34.89 -21.71
N GLU A 669 -10.52 -34.15 -20.61
CA GLU A 669 -9.34 -33.59 -19.94
C GLU A 669 -8.57 -34.69 -19.20
N LEU A 670 -9.26 -35.64 -18.56
CA LEU A 670 -8.64 -36.84 -17.99
C LEU A 670 -7.96 -37.69 -19.05
N ILE A 671 -8.61 -37.93 -20.19
CA ILE A 671 -8.01 -38.70 -21.30
C ILE A 671 -6.75 -37.98 -21.81
N ALA A 672 -6.84 -36.68 -22.07
CA ALA A 672 -5.73 -35.88 -22.59
C ALA A 672 -4.51 -35.89 -21.64
N ASN A 673 -4.74 -35.69 -20.34
CA ASN A 673 -3.65 -35.71 -19.35
C ASN A 673 -3.09 -37.12 -19.09
N THR A 674 -3.92 -38.17 -19.25
CA THR A 674 -3.44 -39.56 -19.22
C THR A 674 -2.56 -39.88 -20.43
N ILE A 675 -2.87 -39.33 -21.62
CA ILE A 675 -1.99 -39.43 -22.80
C ILE A 675 -0.62 -38.81 -22.49
N VAL A 676 -0.60 -37.60 -21.91
CA VAL A 676 0.66 -36.91 -21.54
C VAL A 676 1.48 -37.76 -20.56
N LEU A 677 0.86 -38.28 -19.50
CA LEU A 677 1.53 -39.18 -18.55
C LEU A 677 2.08 -40.45 -19.23
N ASN A 678 1.29 -41.08 -20.11
CA ASN A 678 1.72 -42.28 -20.83
C ASN A 678 2.92 -42.00 -21.75
N VAL A 679 2.96 -40.84 -22.41
CA VAL A 679 4.15 -40.41 -23.18
C VAL A 679 5.36 -40.27 -22.25
N LEU A 680 5.22 -39.59 -21.11
CA LEU A 680 6.31 -39.38 -20.16
C LEU A 680 6.84 -40.69 -19.55
N THR A 681 5.98 -41.70 -19.41
CA THR A 681 6.31 -43.01 -18.84
C THR A 681 6.62 -44.08 -19.89
N GLY A 682 6.57 -43.74 -21.18
CA GLY A 682 6.88 -44.66 -22.29
C GLY A 682 5.82 -45.75 -22.53
N LYS A 683 4.55 -45.48 -22.17
CA LYS A 683 3.40 -46.37 -22.42
C LYS A 683 2.68 -46.02 -23.72
N ASP A 684 1.89 -46.96 -24.23
CA ASP A 684 1.09 -46.74 -25.42
C ASP A 684 -0.03 -45.71 -25.17
N THR A 685 -0.31 -44.90 -26.19
CA THR A 685 -1.30 -43.82 -26.18
C THR A 685 -2.34 -43.98 -27.28
N THR A 686 -2.22 -45.00 -28.13
CA THR A 686 -3.03 -45.17 -29.34
C THR A 686 -4.52 -45.22 -29.03
N GLU A 687 -4.93 -46.07 -28.08
CA GLU A 687 -6.34 -46.22 -27.70
C GLU A 687 -6.92 -44.93 -27.11
N LEU A 688 -6.17 -44.28 -26.21
CA LEU A 688 -6.60 -43.02 -25.58
C LEU A 688 -6.70 -41.88 -26.59
N THR A 689 -5.79 -41.83 -27.57
CA THR A 689 -5.80 -40.81 -28.63
C THR A 689 -7.01 -40.99 -29.53
N LEU A 690 -7.28 -42.21 -30.00
CA LEU A 690 -8.49 -42.52 -30.79
C LEU A 690 -9.77 -42.21 -30.03
N ARG A 691 -9.76 -42.47 -28.72
CA ARG A 691 -10.89 -42.13 -27.85
C ARG A 691 -11.11 -40.62 -27.77
N LEU A 692 -10.05 -39.85 -27.56
CA LEU A 692 -10.13 -38.39 -27.51
C LEU A 692 -10.59 -37.81 -28.85
N GLU A 693 -10.10 -38.34 -29.97
CA GLU A 693 -10.55 -37.98 -31.32
C GLU A 693 -12.04 -38.25 -31.52
N SER A 694 -12.56 -39.37 -31.01
CA SER A 694 -13.98 -39.71 -31.12
C SER A 694 -14.88 -38.81 -30.26
N LEU A 695 -14.39 -38.37 -29.09
CA LEU A 695 -15.18 -37.57 -28.14
C LEU A 695 -15.12 -36.07 -28.47
N GLN A 696 -13.93 -35.55 -28.80
CA GLN A 696 -13.71 -34.15 -29.13
C GLN A 696 -12.57 -34.00 -30.15
N PRO A 697 -12.86 -34.13 -31.45
CA PRO A 697 -11.85 -33.99 -32.51
C PRO A 697 -11.10 -32.66 -32.49
N SER A 698 -11.74 -31.60 -32.00
CA SER A 698 -11.18 -30.25 -31.88
C SER A 698 -10.44 -29.99 -30.56
N HIS A 699 -10.11 -31.04 -29.79
CA HIS A 699 -9.41 -30.88 -28.52
C HIS A 699 -8.03 -30.22 -28.74
N ALA A 700 -7.62 -29.34 -27.82
CA ALA A 700 -6.40 -28.55 -27.95
C ALA A 700 -5.14 -29.42 -28.10
N LEU A 701 -5.04 -30.51 -27.33
CA LEU A 701 -3.93 -31.48 -27.44
C LEU A 701 -3.80 -32.09 -28.85
N LEU A 702 -4.93 -32.47 -29.48
CA LEU A 702 -4.92 -33.08 -30.82
C LEU A 702 -4.52 -32.06 -31.88
N THR A 703 -5.04 -30.83 -31.75
CA THR A 703 -4.71 -29.72 -32.65
C THR A 703 -3.22 -29.37 -32.57
N ASP A 704 -2.68 -29.18 -31.37
CA ASP A 704 -1.27 -28.89 -31.13
C ASP A 704 -0.35 -30.03 -31.61
N LEU A 705 -0.74 -31.29 -31.39
CA LEU A 705 0.00 -32.46 -31.88
C LEU A 705 0.01 -32.54 -33.41
N ALA A 706 -1.11 -32.24 -34.06
CA ALA A 706 -1.21 -32.21 -35.53
C ALA A 706 -0.36 -31.08 -36.12
N GLU A 707 -0.41 -29.88 -35.53
CA GLU A 707 0.41 -28.74 -35.94
C GLU A 707 1.90 -29.03 -35.79
N LYS A 708 2.33 -29.58 -34.65
CA LYS A 708 3.73 -29.96 -34.40
C LYS A 708 4.19 -31.08 -35.32
N SER A 709 3.33 -32.07 -35.60
CA SER A 709 3.62 -33.13 -36.57
C SER A 709 3.83 -32.55 -37.96
N SER A 710 2.94 -31.66 -38.41
CA SER A 710 3.08 -30.97 -39.70
C SER A 710 4.35 -30.11 -39.78
N PHE A 711 4.69 -29.43 -38.69
CA PHE A 711 5.93 -28.64 -38.59
C PHE A 711 7.17 -29.55 -38.67
N PHE A 712 7.15 -30.69 -37.97
CA PHE A 712 8.20 -31.68 -38.03
C PHE A 712 8.36 -32.24 -39.44
N ASP A 713 7.29 -32.65 -40.11
CA ASP A 713 7.33 -33.16 -41.48
C ASP A 713 7.87 -32.11 -42.46
N THR A 714 7.44 -30.86 -42.30
CA THR A 714 7.95 -29.72 -43.08
C THR A 714 9.45 -29.50 -42.85
N ALA A 715 9.92 -29.63 -41.61
CA ALA A 715 11.33 -29.52 -41.27
C ALA A 715 12.14 -30.71 -41.80
N ALA A 716 11.65 -31.94 -41.61
CA ALA A 716 12.28 -33.18 -42.04
C ALA A 716 12.41 -33.25 -43.57
N ALA A 717 11.41 -32.76 -44.32
CA ALA A 717 11.44 -32.68 -45.77
C ALA A 717 12.63 -31.86 -46.31
N LYS A 718 13.14 -30.88 -45.54
CA LYS A 718 14.36 -30.11 -45.91
C LYS A 718 15.64 -30.96 -45.90
N TYR A 719 15.61 -32.10 -45.21
CA TYR A 719 16.74 -33.01 -45.05
C TYR A 719 16.54 -34.35 -45.78
N ALA A 720 15.44 -34.51 -46.51
CA ALA A 720 15.22 -35.70 -47.33
C ALA A 720 16.25 -35.75 -48.47
N PRO A 721 16.90 -36.91 -48.71
CA PRO A 721 17.88 -37.04 -49.79
C PRO A 721 17.20 -36.79 -51.14
N LYS A 722 17.70 -35.81 -51.90
CA LYS A 722 17.28 -35.60 -53.29
C LYS A 722 17.80 -36.78 -54.11
N VAL A 723 16.96 -37.76 -54.38
CA VAL A 723 17.28 -38.81 -55.37
C VAL A 723 17.20 -38.13 -56.75
N SER A 724 18.35 -37.81 -57.31
CA SER A 724 18.46 -37.40 -58.72
C SER A 724 18.11 -38.61 -59.60
N SER A 725 16.93 -38.55 -60.23
CA SER A 725 16.52 -39.44 -61.33
C SER A 725 17.32 -39.16 -62.59
#